data_AF-A0A950GA13-F1
#
_entry.id   AF-A0A950GA13-F1
#
_cell.length_a   1.000
_cell.length_b   1.000
_cell.length_c   1.000
_cell.angle_alpha   90.00
_cell.angle_beta   90.00
_cell.angle_gamma   90.00
#
_symmetry.space_group_name_H-M   'P 1'
#
loop_
_entity.id
_entity.type
_entity.pdbx_description
1 polymer ?
#
loop_
_entity_poly.entity_id
_entity_poly.type
_entity_poly.pdbx_seq_one_letter_code
_entity_poly.pdbx_strand_id
1 'polypeptide(L)'
;YQTLIRGLLDITDNIEGTAIVPPKDVIRRDTDDPYLVVAADKGTATFSDIANGIAAEYGYWLGDPFASGGSIGYDHKAMGITSRGAWQAVKRHFREIGRDIQASEFTCVGVGDMSGDVFGNGMLLSKHTKLIGAFNHLHIFIDPDPDPESSCRERKRLFELPRSSWNDYDRSVLSSGGAIYERSAKSVMLSREAQARLGIDRATQTSAELIRALLRAPTDLLWFGGIGTYVKASTESHAEAGDRANDALRVNGHEVRAKVVGEGANLAVTQRGRIEYALTGGRINTDAIDNSAGVDTSDHEVNIKIGVGNLIASGQLAVDQRPAFLASMTDAIAQLVLRHNYLQTLAISLAATEAAALFDQHIRLMRTLERQGKLDRAVEFLPDDETLGQRALTRPGLTRPELAVLLAYAKMTLYDDLLASDVPDEPVLESELLGYFPQTMSALSTDALRAHRLRREIIATVVANAIINRMGPSFITDMQARTGRSVSDIARAWRIVRDALGLHPLLREIEGLDNRIAAEAQTALFLAVQHVSEQACRWFLQSGIRLEVEARIADFAPGFAELATHLAEILPESERVAYERRREGFIQAGVERVLAERVVALESLGASLDVIGMNGQADTDIVGLGRLYFDAGARLGLLALRRLASELPATTPWQRMATGALADDFTTLQRDIVGRVLAEADGPAGERLNVWVDRHAEPISKLQEMLAEMRRAQQPDLAMLIVAGRQLRTLVAA
;
A
#
# COMPACT_ATOMS: atom_id res chain seq x y z
N TYR A 1 -7.68 -7.96 36.20
CA TYR A 1 -6.56 -7.58 35.31
C TYR A 1 -5.25 -8.22 35.75
N GLN A 2 -4.67 -7.88 36.91
CA GLN A 2 -3.40 -8.47 37.37
C GLN A 2 -3.40 -10.01 37.33
N THR A 3 -4.46 -10.65 37.84
CA THR A 3 -4.65 -12.11 37.76
C THR A 3 -4.66 -12.66 36.32
N LEU A 4 -5.23 -11.90 35.37
CA LEU A 4 -5.22 -12.29 33.96
C LEU A 4 -3.79 -12.26 33.40
N ILE A 5 -3.04 -11.18 33.63
CA ILE A 5 -1.65 -11.07 33.18
C ILE A 5 -0.78 -12.18 33.78
N ARG A 6 -0.92 -12.44 35.08
CA ARG A 6 -0.23 -13.55 35.75
C ARG A 6 -0.57 -14.89 35.11
N GLY A 7 -1.86 -15.16 34.91
CA GLY A 7 -2.32 -16.39 34.27
C GLY A 7 -1.86 -16.54 32.81
N LEU A 8 -1.68 -15.45 32.06
CA LEU A 8 -1.06 -15.48 30.74
C LEU A 8 0.42 -15.89 30.84
N LEU A 9 1.19 -15.26 31.73
CA LEU A 9 2.61 -15.60 31.92
C LEU A 9 2.81 -17.01 32.50
N ASP A 10 1.87 -17.54 33.29
CA ASP A 10 1.90 -18.91 33.80
C ASP A 10 1.80 -19.97 32.68
N ILE A 11 1.33 -19.60 31.47
CA ILE A 11 1.13 -20.50 30.33
C ILE A 11 1.99 -20.16 29.10
N THR A 12 2.80 -19.12 29.16
CA THR A 12 3.70 -18.70 28.06
C THR A 12 5.12 -19.20 28.31
N ASP A 13 5.80 -19.66 27.25
CA ASP A 13 7.22 -19.99 27.37
C ASP A 13 8.03 -18.72 27.72
N ASN A 14 9.16 -18.88 28.43
CA ASN A 14 10.06 -17.78 28.74
C ASN A 14 11.43 -17.98 28.08
N ILE A 15 12.30 -16.99 28.15
CA ILE A 15 13.71 -17.15 27.77
C ILE A 15 14.61 -16.94 28.98
N GLU A 16 15.51 -17.89 29.19
CA GLU A 16 16.66 -17.76 30.09
C GLU A 16 17.97 -17.89 29.29
N GLY A 17 18.68 -16.77 29.11
CA GLY A 17 19.87 -16.71 28.26
C GLY A 17 19.54 -17.00 26.80
N THR A 18 20.03 -18.14 26.28
CA THR A 18 19.76 -18.61 24.91
C THR A 18 18.71 -19.72 24.84
N ALA A 19 18.24 -20.23 25.99
CA ALA A 19 17.30 -21.34 26.04
C ALA A 19 15.85 -20.85 26.17
N ILE A 20 14.93 -21.52 25.48
CA ILE A 20 13.49 -21.37 25.71
C ILE A 20 13.10 -22.30 26.86
N VAL A 21 12.40 -21.74 27.84
CA VAL A 21 11.99 -22.43 29.07
C VAL A 21 10.47 -22.56 29.08
N PRO A 22 9.93 -23.78 28.89
CA PRO A 22 8.49 -23.98 28.91
C PRO A 22 7.90 -23.91 30.32
N PRO A 23 6.59 -23.60 30.47
CA PRO A 23 5.91 -23.66 31.76
C PRO A 23 5.91 -25.09 32.33
N LYS A 24 6.04 -25.21 33.66
CA LYS A 24 6.24 -26.51 34.34
C LYS A 24 5.01 -27.43 34.31
N ASP A 25 3.80 -26.87 34.42
CA ASP A 25 2.56 -27.63 34.64
C ASP A 25 1.55 -27.42 33.50
N VAL A 26 2.04 -27.19 32.27
CA VAL A 26 1.21 -26.92 31.09
C VAL A 26 1.40 -28.01 30.05
N ILE A 27 0.30 -28.58 29.58
CA ILE A 27 0.31 -29.48 28.41
C ILE A 27 0.39 -28.60 27.16
N ARG A 28 1.57 -28.56 26.56
CA ARG A 28 1.85 -27.78 25.35
C ARG A 28 1.29 -28.52 24.13
N ARG A 29 0.42 -27.85 23.39
CA ARG A 29 -0.12 -28.35 22.11
C ARG A 29 0.57 -27.72 20.90
N ASP A 30 1.22 -26.60 21.12
CA ASP A 30 1.90 -25.80 20.13
C ASP A 30 3.43 -25.92 20.29
N THR A 31 4.20 -25.34 19.37
CA THR A 31 5.66 -25.27 19.44
C THR A 31 6.12 -24.24 20.47
N ASP A 32 7.44 -24.13 20.64
CA ASP A 32 8.07 -23.07 21.44
C ASP A 32 7.59 -21.68 20.98
N ASP A 33 6.94 -20.95 21.88
CA ASP A 33 6.45 -19.58 21.65
C ASP A 33 6.63 -18.73 22.91
N PRO A 34 7.82 -18.12 23.07
CA PRO A 34 8.09 -17.26 24.21
C PRO A 34 7.70 -15.80 23.93
N TYR A 35 7.06 -15.47 22.81
CA TYR A 35 6.76 -14.09 22.43
C TYR A 35 5.29 -13.72 22.71
N LEU A 36 5.05 -13.26 23.92
CA LEU A 36 3.79 -12.62 24.33
C LEU A 36 4.02 -11.13 24.65
N VAL A 37 3.20 -10.27 24.04
CA VAL A 37 3.12 -8.83 24.31
C VAL A 37 1.65 -8.45 24.47
N VAL A 38 1.36 -7.51 25.36
CA VAL A 38 0.03 -6.91 25.52
C VAL A 38 0.06 -5.42 25.16
N ALA A 39 -1.05 -4.86 24.73
CA ALA A 39 -1.16 -3.45 24.43
C ALA A 39 -2.31 -2.82 25.21
N ALA A 40 -2.19 -1.54 25.56
CA ALA A 40 -3.29 -0.79 26.14
C ALA A 40 -4.39 -0.50 25.11
N ASP A 41 -5.63 -0.52 25.57
CA ASP A 41 -6.81 -0.01 24.87
C ASP A 41 -7.38 1.22 25.61
N LYS A 42 -8.44 1.83 25.05
CA LYS A 42 -9.10 3.03 25.54
C LYS A 42 -9.37 2.97 27.05
N GLY A 43 -8.76 3.90 27.78
CA GLY A 43 -8.95 4.05 29.22
C GLY A 43 -8.07 3.13 30.08
N THR A 44 -7.13 2.40 29.48
CA THR A 44 -6.29 1.40 30.17
C THR A 44 -4.78 1.69 30.11
N ALA A 45 -4.34 2.89 29.72
CA ALA A 45 -2.92 3.23 29.65
C ALA A 45 -2.16 2.96 30.97
N THR A 46 -2.80 3.19 32.13
CA THR A 46 -2.24 2.87 33.45
C THR A 46 -2.07 1.37 33.70
N PHE A 47 -2.70 0.51 32.89
CA PHE A 47 -2.59 -0.94 33.01
C PHE A 47 -1.32 -1.48 32.36
N SER A 48 -0.75 -0.80 31.37
CA SER A 48 0.54 -1.20 30.77
C SER A 48 1.67 -1.16 31.79
N ASP A 49 1.70 -0.15 32.66
CA ASP A 49 2.69 -0.08 33.74
C ASP A 49 2.52 -1.24 34.74
N ILE A 50 1.26 -1.62 35.04
CA ILE A 50 0.94 -2.77 35.89
C ILE A 50 1.42 -4.06 35.22
N ALA A 51 1.17 -4.25 33.92
CA ALA A 51 1.60 -5.43 33.18
C ALA A 51 3.12 -5.55 33.11
N ASN A 52 3.82 -4.46 32.79
CA ASN A 52 5.29 -4.41 32.77
C ASN A 52 5.90 -4.72 34.15
N GLY A 53 5.31 -4.21 35.22
CA GLY A 53 5.72 -4.55 36.58
C GLY A 53 5.56 -6.04 36.91
N ILE A 54 4.45 -6.66 36.47
CA ILE A 54 4.22 -8.10 36.65
C ILE A 54 5.19 -8.93 35.80
N ALA A 55 5.44 -8.55 34.55
CA ALA A 55 6.42 -9.23 33.71
C ALA A 55 7.83 -9.21 34.33
N ALA A 56 8.24 -8.08 34.90
CA ALA A 56 9.49 -7.96 35.62
C ALA A 56 9.52 -8.84 36.89
N GLU A 57 8.43 -8.91 37.66
CA GLU A 57 8.30 -9.81 38.83
C GLU A 57 8.44 -11.29 38.43
N TYR A 58 7.88 -11.67 37.29
CA TYR A 58 7.97 -13.03 36.74
C TYR A 58 9.34 -13.37 36.14
N GLY A 59 10.25 -12.40 36.02
CA GLY A 59 11.50 -12.58 35.28
C GLY A 59 11.24 -12.91 33.80
N TYR A 60 10.13 -12.46 33.26
CA TYR A 60 9.80 -12.65 31.85
C TYR A 60 10.76 -11.84 30.97
N TRP A 61 11.31 -12.46 29.93
CA TRP A 61 12.49 -11.96 29.22
C TRP A 61 12.31 -10.58 28.57
N LEU A 62 11.09 -10.20 28.22
CA LEU A 62 10.81 -8.85 27.75
C LEU A 62 11.02 -7.86 28.89
N GLY A 63 10.41 -8.07 30.06
CA GLY A 63 10.39 -7.07 31.13
C GLY A 63 9.47 -5.90 30.79
N ASP A 64 10.01 -4.69 30.66
CA ASP A 64 9.24 -3.45 30.36
C ASP A 64 8.78 -3.19 28.90
N PRO A 65 9.20 -3.94 27.86
CA PRO A 65 8.56 -4.00 26.56
C PRO A 65 7.37 -4.97 26.52
N PHE A 66 7.03 -5.67 27.62
CA PHE A 66 5.91 -6.62 27.63
C PHE A 66 4.57 -5.94 27.33
N ALA A 67 4.40 -4.69 27.76
CA ALA A 67 3.23 -3.87 27.50
C ALA A 67 3.59 -2.51 26.87
N SER A 68 2.98 -2.20 25.73
CA SER A 68 3.11 -0.90 25.06
C SER A 68 2.13 0.15 25.60
N GLY A 69 2.41 1.44 25.39
CA GLY A 69 1.51 2.55 25.77
C GLY A 69 1.45 2.87 27.27
N GLY A 70 2.49 2.47 28.03
CA GLY A 70 2.65 2.83 29.45
C GLY A 70 3.22 4.24 29.68
N SER A 71 3.46 4.61 30.94
CA SER A 71 3.99 5.93 31.32
C SER A 71 5.43 6.19 30.84
N ILE A 72 6.18 5.11 30.60
CA ILE A 72 7.50 5.13 29.96
C ILE A 72 7.34 4.46 28.58
N GLY A 73 6.78 5.21 27.63
CA GLY A 73 6.39 4.74 26.31
C GLY A 73 5.86 5.89 25.44
N TYR A 74 5.13 5.55 24.38
CA TYR A 74 4.60 6.54 23.43
C TYR A 74 3.11 6.73 23.65
N ASP A 75 2.70 7.89 24.16
CA ASP A 75 1.28 8.19 24.39
C ASP A 75 0.57 8.47 23.05
N HIS A 76 -0.25 7.52 22.62
CA HIS A 76 -0.98 7.60 21.35
C HIS A 76 -1.92 8.81 21.27
N LYS A 77 -2.51 9.23 22.40
CA LYS A 77 -3.41 10.38 22.45
C LYS A 77 -2.65 11.69 22.36
N ALA A 78 -1.54 11.81 23.09
CA ALA A 78 -0.67 12.98 23.03
C ALA A 78 -0.04 13.13 21.63
N MET A 79 0.34 12.01 21.01
CA MET A 79 0.84 12.00 19.62
C MET A 79 -0.26 12.19 18.59
N GLY A 80 -1.51 11.90 18.95
CA GLY A 80 -2.66 11.80 18.05
C GLY A 80 -2.47 10.79 16.93
N ILE A 81 -1.66 9.75 17.15
CA ILE A 81 -1.07 8.96 16.07
C ILE A 81 -2.10 8.15 15.29
N THR A 82 -3.09 7.57 15.97
CA THR A 82 -4.20 6.85 15.32
C THR A 82 -5.00 7.76 14.40
N SER A 83 -5.38 8.96 14.87
CA SER A 83 -6.09 9.94 14.04
C SER A 83 -5.24 10.44 12.89
N ARG A 84 -3.96 10.72 13.12
CA ARG A 84 -3.02 11.16 12.06
C ARG A 84 -2.83 10.09 10.99
N GLY A 85 -2.82 8.82 11.38
CA GLY A 85 -2.79 7.65 10.49
C GLY A 85 -4.03 7.58 9.60
N ALA A 86 -5.21 7.56 10.20
CA ALA A 86 -6.48 7.52 9.48
C ALA A 86 -6.66 8.75 8.57
N TRP A 87 -6.13 9.90 9.00
CA TRP A 87 -6.14 11.11 8.19
C TRP A 87 -5.27 11.02 6.93
N GLN A 88 -4.28 10.12 6.86
CA GLN A 88 -3.56 9.87 5.60
C GLN A 88 -4.49 9.29 4.53
N ALA A 89 -5.35 8.34 4.92
CA ALA A 89 -6.37 7.77 4.03
C ALA A 89 -7.40 8.83 3.61
N VAL A 90 -7.90 9.63 4.57
CA VAL A 90 -8.84 10.73 4.29
C VAL A 90 -8.24 11.72 3.30
N LYS A 91 -7.02 12.22 3.54
CA LYS A 91 -6.32 13.13 2.61
C LYS A 91 -6.21 12.53 1.21
N ARG A 92 -5.86 11.24 1.11
CA ARG A 92 -5.75 10.54 -0.18
C ARG A 92 -7.10 10.49 -0.91
N HIS A 93 -8.18 10.10 -0.24
CA HIS A 93 -9.51 10.06 -0.84
C HIS A 93 -9.97 11.42 -1.37
N PHE A 94 -9.67 12.50 -0.65
CA PHE A 94 -9.97 13.87 -1.10
C PHE A 94 -9.09 14.32 -2.26
N ARG A 95 -7.79 14.00 -2.23
CA ARG A 95 -6.87 14.31 -3.33
C ARG A 95 -7.31 13.65 -4.63
N GLU A 96 -7.77 12.39 -4.56
CA GLU A 96 -8.29 11.62 -5.70
C GLU A 96 -9.60 12.17 -6.30
N ILE A 97 -10.21 13.17 -5.68
CA ILE A 97 -11.34 13.93 -6.25
C ILE A 97 -10.99 15.40 -6.46
N GLY A 98 -9.70 15.73 -6.52
CA GLY A 98 -9.19 17.07 -6.79
C GLY A 98 -9.40 18.07 -5.65
N ARG A 99 -9.45 17.62 -4.39
CA ARG A 99 -9.65 18.50 -3.23
C ARG A 99 -8.53 18.35 -2.20
N ASP A 100 -8.05 19.49 -1.71
CA ASP A 100 -7.12 19.55 -0.59
C ASP A 100 -7.82 20.07 0.68
N ILE A 101 -8.18 19.15 1.58
CA ILE A 101 -8.81 19.44 2.87
C ILE A 101 -7.89 20.11 3.90
N GLN A 102 -6.61 20.30 3.56
CA GLN A 102 -5.67 21.08 4.37
C GLN A 102 -5.62 22.55 3.95
N ALA A 103 -6.17 22.89 2.78
CA ALA A 103 -6.18 24.25 2.23
C ALA A 103 -7.59 24.79 1.91
N SER A 104 -8.62 23.93 1.92
CA SER A 104 -9.99 24.30 1.53
C SER A 104 -11.02 23.74 2.51
N GLU A 105 -12.12 24.48 2.64
CA GLU A 105 -13.24 24.11 3.51
C GLU A 105 -13.95 22.84 3.04
N PHE A 106 -14.37 22.05 4.01
CA PHE A 106 -15.15 20.83 3.78
C PHE A 106 -16.09 20.58 4.95
N THR A 107 -17.25 20.00 4.64
CA THR A 107 -18.26 19.66 5.66
C THR A 107 -17.98 18.29 6.25
N CYS A 108 -18.16 18.16 7.56
CA CYS A 108 -17.93 16.93 8.30
C CYS A 108 -19.11 16.59 9.20
N VAL A 109 -19.55 15.34 9.18
CA VAL A 109 -20.32 14.73 10.27
C VAL A 109 -19.40 13.76 11.01
N GLY A 110 -19.50 13.71 12.33
CA GLY A 110 -18.62 12.86 13.12
C GLY A 110 -19.30 12.04 14.21
N VAL A 111 -18.69 10.90 14.56
CA VAL A 111 -19.11 10.08 15.70
C VAL A 111 -18.03 10.09 16.76
N GLY A 112 -18.30 10.68 17.91
CA GLY A 112 -17.35 10.81 19.00
C GLY A 112 -17.47 12.11 19.80
N ASP A 113 -16.47 12.35 20.64
CA ASP A 113 -16.41 13.47 21.59
C ASP A 113 -15.04 14.15 21.49
N MET A 114 -14.99 15.47 21.67
CA MET A 114 -13.74 16.22 21.64
C MET A 114 -12.76 15.79 22.75
N SER A 115 -13.22 15.27 23.88
CA SER A 115 -12.33 14.69 24.91
C SER A 115 -11.70 13.35 24.48
N GLY A 116 -12.24 12.71 23.45
CA GLY A 116 -11.81 11.42 22.94
C GLY A 116 -10.50 11.51 22.17
N ASP A 117 -9.68 10.46 22.26
CA ASP A 117 -8.41 10.36 21.54
C ASP A 117 -8.62 10.50 20.02
N VAL A 118 -9.33 9.56 19.41
CA VAL A 118 -9.45 9.53 17.95
C VAL A 118 -10.26 10.70 17.39
N PHE A 119 -11.45 10.94 17.96
CA PHE A 119 -12.34 12.01 17.50
C PHE A 119 -11.72 13.39 17.72
N GLY A 120 -11.26 13.67 18.93
CA GLY A 120 -10.72 14.96 19.31
C GLY A 120 -9.48 15.32 18.48
N ASN A 121 -8.50 14.41 18.40
CA ASN A 121 -7.32 14.62 17.57
C ASN A 121 -7.71 14.80 16.09
N GLY A 122 -8.59 13.93 15.55
CA GLY A 122 -9.00 13.97 14.14
C GLY A 122 -9.67 15.29 13.75
N MET A 123 -10.55 15.81 14.61
CA MET A 123 -11.21 17.09 14.38
C MET A 123 -10.28 18.30 14.42
N LEU A 124 -9.06 18.16 14.95
CA LEU A 124 -8.05 19.22 14.99
C LEU A 124 -7.00 19.13 13.86
N LEU A 125 -7.03 18.08 13.02
CA LEU A 125 -6.09 17.89 11.91
C LEU A 125 -6.35 18.80 10.70
N SER A 126 -7.46 19.56 10.69
CA SER A 126 -7.66 20.64 9.73
C SER A 126 -8.49 21.77 10.32
N LYS A 127 -7.92 22.99 10.24
CA LYS A 127 -8.61 24.25 10.56
C LYS A 127 -9.76 24.58 9.61
N HIS A 128 -9.87 23.89 8.47
CA HIS A 128 -10.89 24.09 7.45
C HIS A 128 -12.12 23.20 7.63
N THR A 129 -12.15 22.40 8.71
CA THR A 129 -13.27 21.50 9.01
C THR A 129 -14.51 22.28 9.42
N LYS A 130 -15.60 22.17 8.65
CA LYS A 130 -16.94 22.61 9.02
C LYS A 130 -17.70 21.42 9.65
N LEU A 131 -17.57 21.24 10.96
CA LEU A 131 -18.26 20.17 11.69
C LEU A 131 -19.74 20.50 11.83
N ILE A 132 -20.57 19.98 10.91
CA ILE A 132 -21.99 20.32 10.84
C ILE A 132 -22.87 19.51 11.79
N GLY A 133 -22.34 18.40 12.28
CA GLY A 133 -23.00 17.58 13.28
C GLY A 133 -22.11 16.50 13.84
N ALA A 134 -22.32 16.16 15.11
CA ALA A 134 -21.65 15.05 15.76
C ALA A 134 -22.55 14.40 16.80
N PHE A 135 -22.26 13.16 17.17
CA PHE A 135 -22.93 12.54 18.31
C PHE A 135 -22.00 11.59 19.07
N ASN A 136 -22.27 11.43 20.36
CA ASN A 136 -21.59 10.47 21.22
C ASN A 136 -22.64 9.68 22.03
N HIS A 137 -22.24 9.08 23.15
CA HIS A 137 -23.14 8.32 24.03
C HIS A 137 -24.10 9.20 24.86
N LEU A 138 -23.87 10.52 24.94
CA LEU A 138 -24.61 11.48 25.77
C LEU A 138 -25.34 12.55 24.97
N HIS A 139 -24.75 13.08 23.89
CA HIS A 139 -25.16 14.29 23.22
C HIS A 139 -25.23 14.13 21.70
N ILE A 140 -26.02 14.99 21.08
CA ILE A 140 -26.07 15.24 19.64
C ILE A 140 -25.78 16.73 19.43
N PHE A 141 -24.64 17.02 18.80
CA PHE A 141 -24.18 18.35 18.41
C PHE A 141 -24.63 18.63 16.98
N ILE A 142 -25.22 19.80 16.73
CA ILE A 142 -25.61 20.29 15.40
C ILE A 142 -25.13 21.73 15.24
N ASP A 143 -24.46 22.02 14.12
CA ASP A 143 -24.07 23.37 13.74
C ASP A 143 -24.28 23.55 12.22
N PRO A 144 -25.35 24.22 11.76
CA PRO A 144 -25.70 24.20 10.34
C PRO A 144 -24.64 24.80 9.39
N ASP A 145 -23.95 25.85 9.82
CA ASP A 145 -22.94 26.56 9.02
C ASP A 145 -21.82 27.13 9.92
N PRO A 146 -21.00 26.28 10.56
CA PRO A 146 -19.96 26.72 11.47
C PRO A 146 -18.91 27.55 10.73
N ASP A 147 -18.47 28.65 11.32
CA ASP A 147 -17.26 29.34 10.88
C ASP A 147 -16.03 28.46 11.22
N PRO A 148 -15.22 28.05 10.23
CA PRO A 148 -14.13 27.10 10.46
C PRO A 148 -13.10 27.58 11.48
N GLU A 149 -12.79 28.88 11.50
CA GLU A 149 -11.73 29.43 12.35
C GLU A 149 -12.14 29.47 13.82
N SER A 150 -13.28 30.08 14.12
CA SER A 150 -13.82 30.19 15.48
C SER A 150 -14.22 28.82 16.04
N SER A 151 -14.89 27.97 15.25
CA SER A 151 -15.24 26.62 15.68
C SER A 151 -14.00 25.72 15.87
N CYS A 152 -12.92 25.91 15.10
CA CYS A 152 -11.66 25.20 15.35
C CYS A 152 -11.01 25.61 16.67
N ARG A 153 -10.98 26.92 16.98
CA ARG A 153 -10.48 27.40 18.28
C ARG A 153 -11.29 26.82 19.44
N GLU A 154 -12.61 26.80 19.30
CA GLU A 154 -13.50 26.28 20.33
C GLU A 154 -13.36 24.77 20.52
N ARG A 155 -13.29 24.01 19.42
CA ARG A 155 -12.97 22.57 19.48
C ARG A 155 -11.63 22.31 20.17
N LYS A 156 -10.61 23.13 19.90
CA LYS A 156 -9.30 23.00 20.56
C LYS A 156 -9.40 23.27 22.07
N ARG A 157 -10.07 24.34 22.47
CA ARG A 157 -10.34 24.65 23.89
C ARG A 157 -11.05 23.47 24.57
N LEU A 158 -12.06 22.91 23.89
CA LEU A 158 -12.83 21.78 24.42
C LEU A 158 -11.98 20.50 24.55
N PHE A 159 -11.08 20.23 23.59
CA PHE A 159 -10.14 19.11 23.64
C PHE A 159 -9.17 19.20 24.83
N GLU A 160 -8.67 20.40 25.11
CA GLU A 160 -7.71 20.67 26.20
C GLU A 160 -8.36 20.71 27.58
N LEU A 161 -9.68 20.91 27.65
CA LEU A 161 -10.43 20.95 28.91
C LEU A 161 -10.55 19.54 29.52
N PRO A 162 -10.06 19.30 30.75
CA PRO A 162 -10.15 17.99 31.38
C PRO A 162 -11.60 17.53 31.60
N ARG A 163 -11.91 16.31 31.17
CA ARG A 163 -13.26 15.68 31.29
C ARG A 163 -14.37 16.49 30.62
N SER A 164 -14.04 17.17 29.53
CA SER A 164 -15.01 17.93 28.74
C SER A 164 -16.07 17.04 28.08
N SER A 165 -17.16 17.69 27.69
CA SER A 165 -18.26 17.12 26.92
C SER A 165 -18.81 18.14 25.94
N TRP A 166 -19.65 17.72 25.00
CA TRP A 166 -20.34 18.66 24.10
C TRP A 166 -21.12 19.77 24.84
N ASN A 167 -21.60 19.55 26.06
CA ASN A 167 -22.29 20.59 26.85
C ASN A 167 -21.37 21.74 27.30
N ASP A 168 -20.06 21.52 27.33
CA ASP A 168 -19.07 22.56 27.65
C ASP A 168 -18.71 23.43 26.44
N TYR A 169 -19.20 23.10 25.24
CA TYR A 169 -18.98 23.89 24.03
C TYR A 169 -19.64 25.27 24.14
N ASP A 170 -18.89 26.31 23.80
CA ASP A 170 -19.38 27.69 23.84
C ASP A 170 -20.47 27.90 22.77
N ARG A 171 -21.72 27.97 23.22
CA ARG A 171 -22.89 28.14 22.36
C ARG A 171 -22.90 29.48 21.62
N SER A 172 -22.12 30.47 22.04
CA SER A 172 -22.00 31.74 21.31
C SER A 172 -21.23 31.61 19.98
N VAL A 173 -20.48 30.52 19.81
CA VAL A 173 -19.72 30.19 18.58
C VAL A 173 -20.59 29.43 17.56
N LEU A 174 -21.72 28.84 17.99
CA LEU A 174 -22.61 28.12 17.10
C LEU A 174 -23.20 29.06 16.04
N SER A 175 -23.32 28.56 14.81
CA SER A 175 -24.03 29.28 13.75
C SER A 175 -25.53 29.36 14.03
N SER A 176 -26.24 30.14 13.22
CA SER A 176 -27.70 30.26 13.32
C SER A 176 -28.36 28.88 13.15
N GLY A 177 -29.13 28.48 14.17
CA GLY A 177 -29.78 27.16 14.22
C GLY A 177 -28.94 26.04 14.83
N GLY A 178 -27.71 26.32 15.27
CA GLY A 178 -26.88 25.38 16.02
C GLY A 178 -27.43 25.08 17.41
N ALA A 179 -27.28 23.83 17.85
CA ALA A 179 -27.77 23.36 19.13
C ALA A 179 -27.04 22.09 19.58
N ILE A 180 -27.02 21.86 20.90
CA ILE A 180 -26.57 20.63 21.53
C ILE A 180 -27.77 20.03 22.26
N TYR A 181 -28.08 18.78 21.93
CA TYR A 181 -29.20 18.04 22.49
C TYR A 181 -28.71 16.86 23.32
N GLU A 182 -29.45 16.52 24.38
CA GLU A 182 -29.28 15.26 25.09
C GLU A 182 -29.74 14.10 24.21
N ARG A 183 -28.88 13.08 24.03
CA ARG A 183 -29.20 11.86 23.27
C ARG A 183 -30.38 11.10 23.89
N SER A 184 -30.57 11.23 25.20
CA SER A 184 -31.69 10.63 25.95
C SER A 184 -33.03 11.35 25.74
N ALA A 185 -33.04 12.52 25.08
CA ALA A 185 -34.28 13.23 24.79
C ALA A 185 -35.22 12.38 23.92
N LYS A 186 -36.49 12.30 24.32
CA LYS A 186 -37.53 11.61 23.54
C LYS A 186 -37.84 12.32 22.22
N SER A 187 -37.64 13.63 22.19
CA SER A 187 -37.96 14.50 21.08
C SER A 187 -37.08 15.75 21.14
N VAL A 188 -36.58 16.18 19.98
CA VAL A 188 -35.82 17.42 19.78
C VAL A 188 -36.50 18.23 18.69
N MET A 189 -36.51 19.56 18.86
CA MET A 189 -37.04 20.49 17.87
C MET A 189 -35.86 21.14 17.14
N LEU A 190 -35.78 20.89 15.83
CA LEU A 190 -34.76 21.41 14.95
C LEU A 190 -35.17 22.79 14.41
N SER A 191 -34.18 23.67 14.25
CA SER A 191 -34.37 24.93 13.53
C SER A 191 -34.58 24.69 12.03
N ARG A 192 -34.95 25.73 11.27
CA ARG A 192 -35.08 25.62 9.81
C ARG A 192 -33.72 25.44 9.13
N GLU A 193 -32.69 26.08 9.66
CA GLU A 193 -31.31 25.98 9.19
C GLU A 193 -30.77 24.55 9.38
N ALA A 194 -30.99 23.96 10.56
CA ALA A 194 -30.62 22.57 10.83
C ALA A 194 -31.38 21.57 9.93
N GLN A 195 -32.69 21.79 9.74
CA GLN A 195 -33.50 21.01 8.81
C GLN A 195 -32.97 21.07 7.38
N ALA A 196 -32.67 22.27 6.88
CA ALA A 196 -32.12 22.47 5.54
C ALA A 196 -30.74 21.83 5.39
N ARG A 197 -29.85 21.97 6.39
CA ARG A 197 -28.50 21.41 6.34
C ARG A 197 -28.49 19.87 6.33
N LEU A 198 -29.41 19.24 7.07
CA LEU A 198 -29.49 17.79 7.18
C LEU A 198 -30.44 17.13 6.16
N GLY A 199 -31.25 17.94 5.45
CA GLY A 199 -32.29 17.45 4.54
C GLY A 199 -33.44 16.76 5.29
N ILE A 200 -33.94 17.40 6.35
CA ILE A 200 -35.04 16.92 7.20
C ILE A 200 -36.25 17.84 7.03
N ASP A 201 -37.42 17.28 6.70
CA ASP A 201 -38.64 18.08 6.47
C ASP A 201 -39.44 18.36 7.75
N ARG A 202 -39.38 17.45 8.74
CA ARG A 202 -40.14 17.55 9.99
C ARG A 202 -39.26 18.15 11.09
N ALA A 203 -39.68 19.27 11.67
CA ALA A 203 -38.92 19.97 12.71
C ALA A 203 -38.71 19.12 13.98
N THR A 204 -39.68 18.29 14.34
CA THR A 204 -39.60 17.44 15.53
C THR A 204 -39.03 16.07 15.17
N GLN A 205 -37.94 15.66 15.82
CA GLN A 205 -37.30 14.35 15.62
C GLN A 205 -37.08 13.66 16.95
N THR A 206 -37.11 12.35 17.00
CA THR A 206 -36.48 11.59 18.08
C THR A 206 -34.96 11.64 17.94
N SER A 207 -34.22 11.42 19.02
CA SER A 207 -32.74 11.34 18.96
C SER A 207 -32.25 10.27 17.99
N ALA A 208 -32.96 9.14 17.88
CA ALA A 208 -32.61 8.07 16.96
C ALA A 208 -32.80 8.48 15.49
N GLU A 209 -33.92 9.14 15.17
CA GLU A 209 -34.17 9.68 13.83
C GLU A 209 -33.13 10.75 13.45
N LEU A 210 -32.74 11.61 14.39
CA LEU A 210 -31.73 12.64 14.15
C LEU A 210 -30.34 12.02 13.88
N ILE A 211 -29.92 11.02 14.65
CA ILE A 211 -28.65 10.32 14.41
C ILE A 211 -28.68 9.61 13.04
N ARG A 212 -29.79 8.95 12.68
CA ARG A 212 -29.96 8.37 11.35
C ARG A 212 -29.91 9.41 10.24
N ALA A 213 -30.42 10.62 10.48
CA ALA A 213 -30.33 11.72 9.53
C ALA A 213 -28.88 12.22 9.38
N LEU A 214 -28.12 12.31 10.48
CA LEU A 214 -26.70 12.67 10.45
C LEU A 214 -25.86 11.68 9.63
N LEU A 215 -26.04 10.37 9.86
CA LEU A 215 -25.33 9.32 9.11
C LEU A 215 -25.65 9.34 7.60
N ARG A 216 -26.83 9.84 7.24
CA ARG A 216 -27.30 9.98 5.85
C ARG A 216 -27.13 11.39 5.31
N ALA A 217 -26.58 12.34 6.06
CA ALA A 217 -26.53 13.73 5.61
C ALA A 217 -25.59 13.87 4.41
N PRO A 218 -25.91 14.74 3.42
CA PRO A 218 -24.97 15.07 2.36
C PRO A 218 -23.80 15.86 2.97
N THR A 219 -22.63 15.25 2.99
CA THR A 219 -21.42 15.84 3.58
C THR A 219 -20.18 15.43 2.81
N ASP A 220 -19.07 16.12 3.04
CA ASP A 220 -17.82 15.75 2.40
C ASP A 220 -17.15 14.59 3.15
N LEU A 221 -17.12 14.64 4.48
CA LEU A 221 -16.52 13.62 5.35
C LEU A 221 -17.53 13.10 6.39
N LEU A 222 -17.64 11.78 6.49
CA LEU A 222 -18.19 11.11 7.67
C LEU A 222 -17.03 10.48 8.46
N TRP A 223 -16.76 11.03 9.65
CA TRP A 223 -15.62 10.64 10.49
C TRP A 223 -16.06 9.78 11.68
N PHE A 224 -15.58 8.55 11.74
CA PHE A 224 -15.80 7.68 12.89
C PHE A 224 -14.60 7.73 13.85
N GLY A 225 -14.74 8.48 14.93
CA GLY A 225 -13.75 8.58 16.01
C GLY A 225 -14.24 7.96 17.34
N GLY A 226 -15.34 7.22 17.30
CA GLY A 226 -15.99 6.58 18.44
C GLY A 226 -16.48 5.18 18.08
N ILE A 227 -16.63 4.34 19.11
CA ILE A 227 -16.97 2.91 18.96
C ILE A 227 -18.46 2.75 18.64
N GLY A 228 -18.78 1.71 17.85
CA GLY A 228 -20.13 1.24 17.54
C GLY A 228 -20.31 1.01 16.05
N THR A 229 -21.16 0.07 15.67
CA THR A 229 -21.41 -0.28 14.27
C THR A 229 -22.66 0.42 13.74
N TYR A 230 -22.44 1.50 12.99
CA TYR A 230 -23.47 2.44 12.53
C TYR A 230 -23.91 2.22 11.08
N VAL A 231 -23.14 1.47 10.29
CA VAL A 231 -23.46 1.20 8.88
C VAL A 231 -23.30 -0.29 8.58
N LYS A 232 -24.30 -0.88 7.92
CA LYS A 232 -24.26 -2.26 7.40
C LYS A 232 -24.67 -2.33 5.93
N ALA A 233 -24.59 -3.47 5.27
CA ALA A 233 -25.24 -3.68 3.98
C ALA A 233 -26.76 -3.82 4.13
N SER A 234 -27.50 -3.48 3.08
CA SER A 234 -28.94 -3.76 2.98
C SER A 234 -29.27 -5.26 3.05
N THR A 235 -28.31 -6.10 2.66
CA THR A 235 -28.39 -7.57 2.66
C THR A 235 -27.96 -8.20 3.99
N GLU A 236 -27.60 -7.39 4.98
CA GLU A 236 -27.33 -7.83 6.36
C GLU A 236 -28.50 -7.46 7.27
N SER A 237 -28.83 -8.33 8.21
CA SER A 237 -29.71 -8.03 9.33
C SER A 237 -28.98 -7.19 10.39
N HIS A 238 -29.74 -6.57 11.28
CA HIS A 238 -29.16 -5.87 12.42
C HIS A 238 -28.43 -6.82 13.39
N ALA A 239 -28.92 -8.05 13.54
CA ALA A 239 -28.32 -9.06 14.41
C ALA A 239 -26.94 -9.50 13.91
N GLU A 240 -26.76 -9.66 12.59
CA GLU A 240 -25.48 -10.02 11.98
C GLU A 240 -24.41 -8.94 12.18
N ALA A 241 -24.80 -7.67 12.27
CA ALA A 241 -23.87 -6.56 12.52
C ALA A 241 -23.27 -6.55 13.94
N GLY A 242 -23.73 -7.41 14.85
CA GLY A 242 -23.05 -7.66 16.14
C GLY A 242 -23.17 -6.57 17.22
N ASP A 243 -23.91 -5.48 16.98
CA ASP A 243 -24.02 -4.34 17.90
C ASP A 243 -25.48 -3.91 18.16
N ARG A 244 -26.15 -4.62 19.07
CA ARG A 244 -27.56 -4.37 19.38
C ARG A 244 -27.85 -2.96 19.90
N ALA A 245 -26.87 -2.31 20.55
CA ALA A 245 -27.06 -0.99 21.14
C ALA A 245 -27.31 0.10 20.07
N ASN A 246 -26.84 -0.14 18.85
CA ASN A 246 -26.96 0.80 17.73
C ASN A 246 -27.97 0.34 16.65
N ASP A 247 -28.76 -0.71 16.89
CA ASP A 247 -29.73 -1.23 15.90
C ASP A 247 -30.71 -0.16 15.40
N ALA A 248 -31.28 0.63 16.31
CA ALA A 248 -32.21 1.71 15.97
C ALA A 248 -31.55 2.89 15.25
N LEU A 249 -30.21 2.98 15.29
CA LEU A 249 -29.43 4.08 14.71
C LEU A 249 -28.80 3.70 13.37
N ARG A 250 -28.58 2.41 13.15
CA ARG A 250 -27.83 1.89 12.01
C ARG A 250 -28.54 2.16 10.68
N VAL A 251 -27.76 2.53 9.68
CA VAL A 251 -28.20 2.75 8.29
C VAL A 251 -27.52 1.76 7.35
N ASN A 252 -28.00 1.67 6.11
CA ASN A 252 -27.35 0.86 5.10
C ASN A 252 -26.27 1.66 4.35
N GLY A 253 -25.26 0.97 3.81
CA GLY A 253 -24.14 1.58 3.07
C GLY A 253 -24.59 2.43 1.90
N HIS A 254 -25.59 1.97 1.13
CA HIS A 254 -26.14 2.74 0.01
C HIS A 254 -26.94 4.01 0.43
N GLU A 255 -27.27 4.15 1.72
CA GLU A 255 -27.94 5.35 2.25
C GLU A 255 -26.94 6.44 2.68
N VAL A 256 -25.65 6.11 2.79
CA VAL A 256 -24.60 7.05 3.20
C VAL A 256 -24.30 7.99 2.03
N ARG A 257 -24.51 9.29 2.25
CA ARG A 257 -24.31 10.35 1.22
C ARG A 257 -23.03 11.17 1.42
N ALA A 258 -22.17 10.76 2.36
CA ALA A 258 -20.85 11.34 2.49
C ALA A 258 -20.01 11.02 1.25
N LYS A 259 -19.12 11.92 0.81
CA LYS A 259 -18.17 11.62 -0.30
C LYS A 259 -17.04 10.70 0.16
N VAL A 260 -16.58 10.89 1.38
CA VAL A 260 -15.51 10.14 2.02
C VAL A 260 -15.97 9.69 3.40
N VAL A 261 -15.67 8.44 3.74
CA VAL A 261 -15.77 7.91 5.11
C VAL A 261 -14.36 7.64 5.62
N GLY A 262 -14.04 8.13 6.82
CA GLY A 262 -12.79 7.81 7.52
C GLY A 262 -13.08 7.03 8.80
N GLU A 263 -12.47 5.86 8.95
CA GLU A 263 -12.65 4.98 10.10
C GLU A 263 -11.44 5.05 11.05
N GLY A 264 -11.37 6.12 11.85
CA GLY A 264 -10.37 6.22 12.92
C GLY A 264 -10.63 5.27 14.09
N ALA A 265 -11.87 4.84 14.29
CA ALA A 265 -12.27 3.84 15.28
C ALA A 265 -12.59 2.49 14.63
N ASN A 266 -12.55 1.43 15.41
CA ASN A 266 -12.84 0.07 14.94
C ASN A 266 -14.34 -0.16 14.72
N LEU A 267 -14.65 -0.89 13.65
CA LEU A 267 -15.92 -1.53 13.31
C LEU A 267 -17.11 -0.56 13.23
N ALA A 268 -16.87 0.65 12.72
CA ALA A 268 -17.93 1.62 12.49
C ALA A 268 -18.87 1.20 11.35
N VAL A 269 -18.29 0.56 10.33
CA VAL A 269 -18.99 0.01 9.18
C VAL A 269 -18.67 -1.48 9.08
N THR A 270 -19.68 -2.34 8.96
CA THR A 270 -19.44 -3.78 8.66
C THR A 270 -18.73 -3.93 7.31
N GLN A 271 -17.99 -5.00 7.08
CA GLN A 271 -17.29 -5.20 5.80
C GLN A 271 -18.22 -5.15 4.58
N ARG A 272 -19.38 -5.81 4.62
CA ARG A 272 -20.37 -5.77 3.52
C ARG A 272 -20.96 -4.36 3.36
N GLY A 273 -21.18 -3.62 4.46
CA GLY A 273 -21.56 -2.21 4.42
C GLY A 273 -20.52 -1.31 3.73
N ARG A 274 -19.22 -1.56 3.94
CA ARG A 274 -18.15 -0.82 3.25
C ARG A 274 -18.20 -1.08 1.74
N ILE A 275 -18.39 -2.33 1.35
CA ILE A 275 -18.51 -2.75 -0.06
C ILE A 275 -19.75 -2.09 -0.70
N GLU A 276 -20.91 -2.13 -0.03
CA GLU A 276 -22.14 -1.49 -0.54
C GLU A 276 -21.96 0.02 -0.74
N TYR A 277 -21.39 0.72 0.23
CA TYR A 277 -21.09 2.16 0.11
C TYR A 277 -20.08 2.44 -1.02
N ALA A 278 -19.02 1.65 -1.14
CA ALA A 278 -18.03 1.79 -2.21
C ALA A 278 -18.64 1.60 -3.61
N LEU A 279 -19.56 0.64 -3.76
CA LEU A 279 -20.29 0.40 -5.02
C LEU A 279 -21.20 1.56 -5.42
N THR A 280 -21.62 2.41 -4.47
CA THR A 280 -22.36 3.66 -4.76
C THR A 280 -21.45 4.85 -5.12
N GLY A 281 -20.14 4.64 -5.24
CA GLY A 281 -19.15 5.68 -5.53
C GLY A 281 -18.56 6.36 -4.29
N GLY A 282 -18.90 5.87 -3.10
CA GLY A 282 -18.30 6.29 -1.83
C GLY A 282 -16.83 5.90 -1.71
N ARG A 283 -16.04 6.68 -0.97
CA ARG A 283 -14.60 6.42 -0.76
C ARG A 283 -14.34 6.00 0.69
N ILE A 284 -13.89 4.77 0.86
CA ILE A 284 -13.65 4.12 2.14
C ILE A 284 -12.61 3.00 1.97
N ASN A 285 -11.77 2.76 2.98
CA ASN A 285 -10.99 1.52 3.12
C ASN A 285 -11.52 0.74 4.34
N THR A 286 -10.82 -0.29 4.81
CA THR A 286 -11.15 -0.87 6.12
C THR A 286 -10.56 -0.03 7.25
N ASP A 287 -11.20 -0.07 8.41
CA ASP A 287 -10.66 0.46 9.67
C ASP A 287 -9.23 -0.04 9.95
N ALA A 288 -8.95 -1.32 9.70
CA ALA A 288 -7.62 -1.92 9.85
C ALA A 288 -6.54 -1.28 8.96
N ILE A 289 -6.91 -0.57 7.90
CA ILE A 289 -5.97 0.25 7.10
C ILE A 289 -5.88 1.66 7.68
N ASP A 290 -7.03 2.29 7.94
CA ASP A 290 -7.11 3.68 8.34
C ASP A 290 -6.47 3.88 9.73
N ASN A 291 -6.83 3.08 10.73
CA ASN A 291 -6.43 3.29 12.13
C ASN A 291 -5.18 2.48 12.58
N SER A 292 -4.49 1.80 11.65
CA SER A 292 -3.35 0.93 11.94
C SER A 292 -2.18 1.62 12.62
N ALA A 293 -2.08 2.95 12.53
CA ALA A 293 -0.99 3.73 13.12
C ALA A 293 -0.84 3.53 14.64
N GLY A 294 -1.94 3.29 15.35
CA GLY A 294 -1.87 2.98 16.79
C GLY A 294 -1.14 1.66 17.06
N VAL A 295 -1.52 0.60 16.35
CA VAL A 295 -0.88 -0.72 16.50
C VAL A 295 0.57 -0.69 16.03
N ASP A 296 0.84 -0.02 14.91
CA ASP A 296 2.19 0.16 14.35
C ASP A 296 3.11 0.93 15.32
N THR A 297 2.59 1.96 16.01
CA THR A 297 3.35 2.66 17.07
C THR A 297 3.69 1.72 18.23
N SER A 298 2.79 0.81 18.59
CA SER A 298 3.05 -0.19 19.64
C SER A 298 4.12 -1.20 19.22
N ASP A 299 4.11 -1.66 17.97
CA ASP A 299 5.16 -2.54 17.44
C ASP A 299 6.55 -1.86 17.47
N HIS A 300 6.61 -0.61 17.02
CA HIS A 300 7.81 0.21 17.15
C HIS A 300 8.25 0.40 18.61
N GLU A 301 7.31 0.67 19.54
CA GLU A 301 7.63 0.84 20.96
C GLU A 301 8.32 -0.39 21.54
N VAL A 302 7.76 -1.58 21.30
CA VAL A 302 8.27 -2.85 21.83
C VAL A 302 9.67 -3.10 21.29
N ASN A 303 9.84 -3.05 19.96
CA ASN A 303 11.12 -3.29 19.31
C ASN A 303 12.19 -2.26 19.73
N ILE A 304 11.82 -1.00 19.88
CA ILE A 304 12.74 0.04 20.39
C ILE A 304 13.15 -0.25 21.83
N LYS A 305 12.22 -0.61 22.71
CA LYS A 305 12.54 -0.92 24.11
C LYS A 305 13.43 -2.15 24.25
N ILE A 306 13.26 -3.16 23.41
CA ILE A 306 14.17 -4.32 23.32
C ILE A 306 15.57 -3.85 22.90
N GLY A 307 15.67 -3.08 21.81
CA GLY A 307 16.94 -2.52 21.33
C GLY A 307 17.65 -1.61 22.36
N VAL A 308 16.89 -0.78 23.08
CA VAL A 308 17.41 0.04 24.18
C VAL A 308 17.88 -0.81 25.35
N GLY A 309 17.18 -1.90 25.67
CA GLY A 309 17.65 -2.89 26.64
C GLY A 309 19.04 -3.43 26.28
N ASN A 310 19.28 -3.74 25.01
CA ASN A 310 20.59 -4.20 24.53
C ASN A 310 21.68 -3.13 24.69
N LEU A 311 21.38 -1.86 24.38
CA LEU A 311 22.30 -0.74 24.56
C LEU A 311 22.71 -0.54 26.03
N ILE A 312 21.77 -0.76 26.95
CA ILE A 312 22.02 -0.69 28.39
C ILE A 312 22.89 -1.88 28.83
N ALA A 313 22.53 -3.09 28.39
CA ALA A 313 23.26 -4.31 28.74
C ALA A 313 24.72 -4.28 28.23
N SER A 314 24.98 -3.64 27.09
CA SER A 314 26.33 -3.44 26.54
C SER A 314 27.11 -2.27 27.15
N GLY A 315 26.48 -1.48 28.03
CA GLY A 315 27.08 -0.29 28.64
C GLY A 315 27.17 0.93 27.71
N GLN A 316 26.52 0.89 26.54
CA GLN A 316 26.47 2.00 25.58
C GLN A 316 25.45 3.08 25.95
N LEU A 317 24.47 2.76 26.81
CA LEU A 317 23.50 3.70 27.37
C LEU A 317 23.36 3.48 28.88
N ALA A 318 23.35 4.55 29.68
CA ALA A 318 23.12 4.42 31.11
C ALA A 318 21.62 4.22 31.41
N VAL A 319 21.30 3.42 32.44
CA VAL A 319 19.91 3.06 32.81
C VAL A 319 19.06 4.30 33.10
N ASP A 320 19.62 5.30 33.77
CA ASP A 320 18.97 6.55 34.13
C ASP A 320 18.67 7.46 32.92
N GLN A 321 19.38 7.28 31.81
CA GLN A 321 19.16 8.01 30.56
C GLN A 321 18.00 7.43 29.72
N ARG A 322 17.54 6.21 30.03
CA ARG A 322 16.53 5.48 29.24
C ARG A 322 15.25 6.29 28.97
N PRO A 323 14.59 6.93 29.95
CA PRO A 323 13.33 7.63 29.68
C PRO A 323 13.51 8.83 28.73
N ALA A 324 14.55 9.62 28.94
CA ALA A 324 14.85 10.76 28.08
C ALA A 324 15.22 10.32 26.66
N PHE A 325 15.95 9.21 26.52
CA PHE A 325 16.31 8.64 25.23
C PHE A 325 15.08 8.16 24.45
N LEU A 326 14.17 7.40 25.09
CA LEU A 326 12.91 6.98 24.47
C LEU A 326 12.06 8.18 24.02
N ALA A 327 11.88 9.17 24.90
CA ALA A 327 11.10 10.37 24.60
C ALA A 327 11.65 11.14 23.39
N SER A 328 12.98 11.18 23.22
CA SER A 328 13.64 11.87 22.09
C SER A 328 13.28 11.31 20.71
N MET A 329 12.77 10.07 20.64
CA MET A 329 12.45 9.38 19.39
C MET A 329 10.98 9.50 18.97
N THR A 330 10.13 10.13 19.78
CA THR A 330 8.66 10.21 19.57
C THR A 330 8.29 10.69 18.16
N ASP A 331 8.88 11.79 17.70
CA ASP A 331 8.57 12.36 16.39
C ASP A 331 9.09 11.49 15.24
N ALA A 332 10.25 10.84 15.41
CA ALA A 332 10.81 9.94 14.41
C ALA A 332 9.91 8.71 14.21
N ILE A 333 9.39 8.13 15.29
CA ILE A 333 8.43 7.01 15.23
C ILE A 333 7.15 7.45 14.55
N ALA A 334 6.62 8.62 14.89
CA ALA A 334 5.43 9.15 14.22
C ALA A 334 5.65 9.28 12.70
N GLN A 335 6.84 9.66 12.25
CA GLN A 335 7.14 9.72 10.81
C GLN A 335 7.20 8.34 10.16
N LEU A 336 7.82 7.35 10.81
CA LEU A 336 7.91 5.97 10.32
C LEU A 336 6.52 5.33 10.20
N VAL A 337 5.70 5.46 11.24
CA VAL A 337 4.33 4.94 11.26
C VAL A 337 3.46 5.62 10.19
N LEU A 338 3.47 6.95 10.12
CA LEU A 338 2.67 7.65 9.11
C LEU A 338 3.13 7.37 7.68
N ARG A 339 4.39 7.02 7.49
CA ARG A 339 4.91 6.54 6.21
C ARG A 339 4.24 5.21 5.82
N HIS A 340 4.00 4.30 6.75
CA HIS A 340 3.26 3.07 6.48
C HIS A 340 1.81 3.35 6.07
N ASN A 341 1.07 4.19 6.81
CA ASN A 341 -0.31 4.55 6.42
C ASN A 341 -0.37 5.21 5.05
N TYR A 342 0.58 6.09 4.73
CA TYR A 342 0.66 6.73 3.42
C TYR A 342 0.85 5.71 2.29
N LEU A 343 1.75 4.74 2.47
CA LEU A 343 2.09 3.74 1.46
C LEU A 343 1.01 2.66 1.29
N GLN A 344 0.37 2.23 2.38
CA GLN A 344 -0.72 1.26 2.32
C GLN A 344 -1.91 1.80 1.55
N THR A 345 -2.29 3.04 1.85
CA THR A 345 -3.40 3.70 1.15
C THR A 345 -3.06 3.97 -0.32
N LEU A 346 -1.78 4.26 -0.63
CA LEU A 346 -1.29 4.32 -2.02
C LEU A 346 -1.47 2.99 -2.73
N ALA A 347 -1.01 1.89 -2.13
CA ALA A 347 -1.08 0.56 -2.72
C ALA A 347 -2.51 0.16 -3.08
N ILE A 348 -3.47 0.45 -2.19
CA ILE A 348 -4.90 0.21 -2.45
C ILE A 348 -5.40 1.08 -3.60
N SER A 349 -4.97 2.34 -3.69
CA SER A 349 -5.36 3.21 -4.81
C SER A 349 -4.83 2.74 -6.14
N LEU A 350 -3.55 2.32 -6.22
CA LEU A 350 -2.99 1.76 -7.45
C LEU A 350 -3.72 0.47 -7.85
N ALA A 351 -3.96 -0.43 -6.89
CA ALA A 351 -4.70 -1.67 -7.12
C ALA A 351 -6.17 -1.42 -7.51
N ALA A 352 -6.80 -0.36 -7.00
CA ALA A 352 -8.17 0.03 -7.34
C ALA A 352 -8.24 0.62 -8.76
N THR A 353 -7.26 1.43 -9.16
CA THR A 353 -7.14 1.96 -10.53
C THR A 353 -6.99 0.84 -11.55
N GLU A 354 -6.17 -0.17 -11.24
CA GLU A 354 -5.92 -1.33 -12.10
C GLU A 354 -6.87 -2.52 -11.83
N ALA A 355 -7.93 -2.34 -11.01
CA ALA A 355 -8.72 -3.45 -10.48
C ALA A 355 -9.36 -4.32 -11.58
N ALA A 356 -9.77 -3.70 -12.68
CA ALA A 356 -10.33 -4.38 -13.84
C ALA A 356 -9.28 -5.19 -14.61
N ALA A 357 -8.08 -4.63 -14.79
CA ALA A 357 -6.96 -5.27 -15.48
C ALA A 357 -6.39 -6.44 -14.66
N LEU A 358 -6.32 -6.28 -13.33
CA LEU A 358 -5.77 -7.27 -12.40
C LEU A 358 -6.82 -8.26 -11.88
N PHE A 359 -8.07 -8.22 -12.38
CA PHE A 359 -9.18 -8.97 -11.79
C PHE A 359 -8.90 -10.47 -11.69
N ASP A 360 -8.38 -11.11 -12.74
CA ASP A 360 -8.02 -12.54 -12.66
C ASP A 360 -6.88 -12.81 -11.70
N GLN A 361 -5.93 -11.88 -11.57
CA GLN A 361 -4.80 -12.03 -10.66
C GLN A 361 -5.29 -12.01 -9.21
N HIS A 362 -6.23 -11.12 -8.89
CA HIS A 362 -6.89 -11.10 -7.58
C HIS A 362 -7.69 -12.38 -7.30
N ILE A 363 -8.41 -12.90 -8.30
CA ILE A 363 -9.11 -14.20 -8.17
C ILE A 363 -8.12 -15.34 -7.93
N ARG A 364 -7.00 -15.37 -8.65
CA ARG A 364 -5.95 -16.39 -8.46
C ARG A 364 -5.30 -16.30 -7.08
N LEU A 365 -5.06 -15.09 -6.58
CA LEU A 365 -4.55 -14.85 -5.23
C LEU A 365 -5.51 -15.46 -4.21
N MET A 366 -6.80 -15.09 -4.24
CA MET A 366 -7.81 -15.62 -3.32
C MET A 366 -7.83 -17.15 -3.31
N ARG A 367 -7.94 -17.77 -4.49
CA ARG A 367 -7.96 -19.24 -4.62
C ARG A 367 -6.67 -19.90 -4.15
N THR A 368 -5.53 -19.23 -4.30
CA THR A 368 -4.24 -19.76 -3.84
C THR A 368 -4.17 -19.75 -2.33
N LEU A 369 -4.57 -18.64 -1.69
CA LEU A 369 -4.63 -18.54 -0.23
C LEU A 369 -5.63 -19.51 0.38
N GLU A 370 -6.81 -19.70 -0.22
CA GLU A 370 -7.79 -20.70 0.21
C GLU A 370 -7.23 -22.12 0.15
N ARG A 371 -6.56 -22.50 -0.95
CA ARG A 371 -5.93 -23.83 -1.09
C ARG A 371 -4.81 -24.06 -0.07
N GLN A 372 -4.17 -23.00 0.39
CA GLN A 372 -3.14 -23.05 1.43
C GLN A 372 -3.73 -23.03 2.85
N GLY A 373 -5.06 -22.91 3.00
CA GLY A 373 -5.71 -22.76 4.29
C GLY A 373 -5.44 -21.41 4.97
N LYS A 374 -4.91 -20.43 4.24
CA LYS A 374 -4.56 -19.10 4.75
C LYS A 374 -5.71 -18.09 4.64
N LEU A 375 -6.75 -18.36 3.84
CA LEU A 375 -7.90 -17.47 3.64
C LEU A 375 -9.20 -18.26 3.66
N ASP A 376 -10.21 -17.71 4.35
CA ASP A 376 -11.61 -18.09 4.20
C ASP A 376 -12.40 -16.87 3.68
N ARG A 377 -12.81 -16.90 2.41
CA ARG A 377 -13.54 -15.77 1.80
C ARG A 377 -14.87 -15.49 2.46
N ALA A 378 -15.54 -16.48 3.04
CA ALA A 378 -16.83 -16.29 3.69
C ALA A 378 -16.69 -15.51 4.99
N VAL A 379 -15.63 -15.81 5.77
CA VAL A 379 -15.29 -15.07 7.02
C VAL A 379 -14.92 -13.62 6.72
N GLU A 380 -14.16 -13.40 5.63
CA GLU A 380 -13.70 -12.07 5.23
C GLU A 380 -14.71 -11.29 4.38
N PHE A 381 -15.87 -11.88 4.09
CA PHE A 381 -16.92 -11.30 3.23
C PHE A 381 -16.40 -10.92 1.83
N LEU A 382 -15.46 -11.69 1.30
CA LEU A 382 -14.97 -11.57 -0.07
C LEU A 382 -15.93 -12.27 -1.06
N PRO A 383 -15.98 -11.84 -2.33
CA PRO A 383 -16.87 -12.45 -3.32
C PRO A 383 -16.66 -13.95 -3.52
N ASP A 384 -17.75 -14.71 -3.52
CA ASP A 384 -17.78 -16.11 -3.93
C ASP A 384 -17.64 -16.27 -5.46
N ASP A 385 -17.54 -17.51 -5.94
CA ASP A 385 -17.34 -17.77 -7.38
C ASP A 385 -18.54 -17.33 -8.24
N GLU A 386 -19.76 -17.35 -7.70
CA GLU A 386 -20.95 -16.86 -8.41
C GLU A 386 -20.87 -15.34 -8.62
N THR A 387 -20.58 -14.60 -7.55
CA THR A 387 -20.41 -13.14 -7.57
C THR A 387 -19.24 -12.73 -8.46
N LEU A 388 -18.12 -13.45 -8.42
CA LEU A 388 -16.98 -13.22 -9.31
C LEU A 388 -17.34 -13.49 -10.77
N GLY A 389 -18.13 -14.53 -11.05
CA GLY A 389 -18.65 -14.84 -12.37
C GLY A 389 -19.54 -13.72 -12.91
N GLN A 390 -20.43 -13.16 -12.09
CA GLN A 390 -21.27 -12.03 -12.45
C GLN A 390 -20.43 -10.77 -12.73
N ARG A 391 -19.46 -10.46 -11.86
CA ARG A 391 -18.55 -9.31 -12.05
C ARG A 391 -17.64 -9.48 -13.27
N ALA A 392 -17.33 -10.70 -13.71
CA ALA A 392 -16.52 -10.93 -14.91
C ALA A 392 -17.20 -10.42 -16.21
N LEU A 393 -18.53 -10.26 -16.20
CA LEU A 393 -19.30 -9.75 -17.34
C LEU A 393 -19.15 -8.22 -17.52
N THR A 394 -19.13 -7.46 -16.42
CA THR A 394 -19.01 -5.99 -16.42
C THR A 394 -17.60 -5.50 -16.06
N ARG A 395 -16.74 -6.40 -15.56
CA ARG A 395 -15.35 -6.20 -15.13
C ARG A 395 -15.07 -4.95 -14.28
N PRO A 396 -15.84 -4.67 -13.21
CA PRO A 396 -15.54 -3.56 -12.32
C PRO A 396 -14.31 -3.84 -11.41
N GLY A 397 -13.84 -5.09 -11.36
CA GLY A 397 -12.77 -5.50 -10.45
C GLY A 397 -13.27 -5.71 -9.00
N LEU A 398 -12.33 -5.64 -8.06
CA LEU A 398 -12.62 -5.60 -6.62
C LEU A 398 -12.70 -4.14 -6.13
N THR A 399 -13.55 -3.91 -5.14
CA THR A 399 -13.69 -2.63 -4.45
C THR A 399 -12.51 -2.39 -3.50
N ARG A 400 -12.31 -1.13 -3.07
CA ARG A 400 -11.22 -0.79 -2.12
C ARG A 400 -11.28 -1.58 -0.81
N PRO A 401 -12.46 -1.78 -0.15
CA PRO A 401 -12.53 -2.61 1.05
C PRO A 401 -12.14 -4.07 0.82
N GLU A 402 -12.45 -4.65 -0.34
CA GLU A 402 -12.03 -6.01 -0.71
C GLU A 402 -10.51 -6.06 -0.97
N LEU A 403 -9.96 -5.06 -1.66
CA LEU A 403 -8.51 -4.94 -1.91
C LEU A 403 -7.72 -4.72 -0.61
N ALA A 404 -8.27 -4.00 0.36
CA ALA A 404 -7.65 -3.81 1.67
C ALA A 404 -7.47 -5.14 2.41
N VAL A 405 -8.48 -6.01 2.38
CA VAL A 405 -8.38 -7.39 2.92
C VAL A 405 -7.29 -8.17 2.18
N LEU A 406 -7.32 -8.21 0.84
CA LEU A 406 -6.30 -8.94 0.08
C LEU A 406 -4.89 -8.42 0.32
N LEU A 407 -4.71 -7.11 0.51
CA LEU A 407 -3.42 -6.51 0.85
C LEU A 407 -2.89 -7.04 2.18
N ALA A 408 -3.73 -7.14 3.21
CA ALA A 408 -3.35 -7.67 4.52
C ALA A 408 -2.91 -9.13 4.42
N TYR A 409 -3.74 -9.98 3.79
CA TYR A 409 -3.43 -11.40 3.61
C TYR A 409 -2.18 -11.63 2.76
N ALA A 410 -1.97 -10.82 1.71
CA ALA A 410 -0.75 -10.88 0.90
C ALA A 410 0.51 -10.56 1.72
N LYS A 411 0.44 -9.57 2.61
CA LYS A 411 1.56 -9.21 3.49
C LYS A 411 1.86 -10.28 4.52
N MET A 412 0.82 -10.79 5.21
CA MET A 412 0.99 -11.84 6.22
C MET A 412 1.59 -13.10 5.60
N THR A 413 1.05 -13.51 4.45
CA THR A 413 1.56 -14.69 3.72
C THR A 413 3.01 -14.49 3.29
N LEU A 414 3.34 -13.32 2.72
CA LEU A 414 4.70 -13.01 2.29
C LEU A 414 5.66 -12.93 3.49
N TYR A 415 5.22 -12.38 4.62
CA TYR A 415 6.01 -12.34 5.85
C TYR A 415 6.40 -13.74 6.30
N ASP A 416 5.42 -14.66 6.42
CA ASP A 416 5.68 -16.03 6.84
C ASP A 416 6.65 -16.74 5.90
N ASP A 417 6.43 -16.59 4.58
CA ASP A 417 7.24 -17.23 3.55
C ASP A 417 8.68 -16.66 3.54
N LEU A 418 8.87 -15.36 3.81
CA LEU A 418 10.18 -14.73 3.94
C LEU A 418 10.90 -15.14 5.22
N LEU A 419 10.19 -15.15 6.36
CA LEU A 419 10.77 -15.51 7.65
C LEU A 419 11.28 -16.95 7.66
N ALA A 420 10.56 -17.85 6.97
CA ALA A 420 10.95 -19.25 6.79
C ALA A 420 12.12 -19.46 5.80
N SER A 421 12.60 -18.40 5.15
CA SER A 421 13.69 -18.46 4.17
C SER A 421 15.01 -17.89 4.70
N ASP A 422 16.05 -17.90 3.85
CA ASP A 422 17.36 -17.29 4.12
C ASP A 422 17.43 -15.80 3.79
N VAL A 423 16.38 -15.23 3.17
CA VAL A 423 16.35 -13.81 2.77
C VAL A 423 16.64 -12.88 3.95
N PRO A 424 16.02 -13.00 5.14
CA PRO A 424 16.29 -12.09 6.25
C PRO A 424 17.75 -12.09 6.75
N ASP A 425 18.57 -13.07 6.38
CA ASP A 425 19.98 -13.16 6.77
C ASP A 425 20.91 -12.46 5.78
N GLU A 426 20.42 -12.01 4.63
CA GLU A 426 21.26 -11.39 3.62
C GLU A 426 21.88 -10.08 4.11
N PRO A 427 23.21 -9.90 3.94
CA PRO A 427 23.90 -8.67 4.35
C PRO A 427 23.28 -7.40 3.75
N VAL A 428 22.85 -7.45 2.50
CA VAL A 428 22.24 -6.32 1.78
C VAL A 428 20.93 -5.83 2.40
N LEU A 429 20.26 -6.64 3.23
CA LEU A 429 19.02 -6.26 3.92
C LEU A 429 19.26 -5.66 5.30
N GLU A 430 20.52 -5.52 5.73
CA GLU A 430 20.86 -4.80 6.95
C GLU A 430 20.33 -3.35 6.90
N SER A 431 20.32 -2.71 5.73
CA SER A 431 19.76 -1.37 5.59
C SER A 431 18.26 -1.30 5.94
N GLU A 432 17.51 -2.39 5.75
CA GLU A 432 16.10 -2.46 6.13
C GLU A 432 15.91 -2.51 7.64
N LEU A 433 16.76 -3.28 8.32
CA LEU A 433 16.80 -3.30 9.79
C LEU A 433 17.14 -1.92 10.36
N LEU A 434 18.19 -1.28 9.84
CA LEU A 434 18.60 0.04 10.32
C LEU A 434 17.57 1.13 10.01
N GLY A 435 16.85 1.01 8.89
CA GLY A 435 15.79 1.93 8.49
C GLY A 435 14.48 1.75 9.28
N TYR A 436 14.27 0.60 9.92
CA TYR A 436 13.15 0.36 10.82
C TYR A 436 13.25 1.18 12.12
N PHE A 437 14.46 1.34 12.66
CA PHE A 437 14.68 2.09 13.90
C PHE A 437 14.86 3.60 13.63
N PRO A 438 14.51 4.46 14.60
CA PRO A 438 14.87 5.87 14.55
C PRO A 438 16.38 6.06 14.33
N GLN A 439 16.75 7.05 13.52
CA GLN A 439 18.17 7.33 13.19
C GLN A 439 19.03 7.53 14.44
N THR A 440 18.46 8.05 15.53
CA THR A 440 19.12 8.18 16.83
C THR A 440 19.68 6.86 17.37
N MET A 441 18.98 5.74 17.18
CA MET A 441 19.46 4.41 17.61
C MET A 441 20.52 3.86 16.68
N SER A 442 20.28 3.92 15.37
CA SER A 442 21.23 3.38 14.38
C SER A 442 22.54 4.16 14.34
N ALA A 443 22.52 5.46 14.63
CA ALA A 443 23.73 6.27 14.80
C ALA A 443 24.49 5.96 16.09
N LEU A 444 23.81 5.48 17.14
CA LEU A 444 24.44 5.17 18.42
C LEU A 444 25.19 3.83 18.38
N SER A 445 24.56 2.79 17.82
CA SER A 445 25.17 1.46 17.72
C SER A 445 24.46 0.57 16.69
N THR A 446 25.06 0.41 15.52
CA THR A 446 24.60 -0.57 14.52
C THR A 446 24.74 -2.00 15.04
N ASP A 447 25.80 -2.30 15.79
CA ASP A 447 26.04 -3.64 16.35
C ASP A 447 24.98 -4.07 17.35
N ALA A 448 24.47 -3.15 18.18
CA ALA A 448 23.38 -3.45 19.10
C ALA A 448 22.07 -3.78 18.36
N LEU A 449 21.82 -3.12 17.22
CA LEU A 449 20.66 -3.41 16.35
C LEU A 449 20.85 -4.72 15.58
N ARG A 450 22.07 -5.04 15.12
CA ARG A 450 22.38 -6.34 14.51
C ARG A 450 22.15 -7.50 15.49
N ALA A 451 22.44 -7.28 16.77
CA ALA A 451 22.17 -8.22 17.84
C ALA A 451 20.70 -8.21 18.31
N HIS A 452 19.82 -7.45 17.68
CA HIS A 452 18.39 -7.44 18.03
C HIS A 452 17.80 -8.84 17.85
N ARG A 453 17.12 -9.34 18.88
CA ARG A 453 16.65 -10.72 18.88
C ARG A 453 15.62 -11.00 17.78
N LEU A 454 14.77 -10.01 17.50
CA LEU A 454 13.76 -10.06 16.44
C LEU A 454 14.28 -9.53 15.09
N ARG A 455 15.60 -9.55 14.86
CA ARG A 455 16.19 -9.01 13.63
C ARG A 455 15.54 -9.62 12.38
N ARG A 456 15.31 -10.94 12.37
CA ARG A 456 14.75 -11.63 11.20
C ARG A 456 13.31 -11.23 10.94
N GLU A 457 12.51 -11.17 11.99
CA GLU A 457 11.09 -10.80 11.99
C GLU A 457 10.91 -9.36 11.52
N ILE A 458 11.73 -8.44 12.03
CA ILE A 458 11.74 -7.03 11.59
C ILE A 458 12.09 -6.94 10.10
N ILE A 459 13.16 -7.59 9.65
CA ILE A 459 13.56 -7.57 8.23
C ILE A 459 12.46 -8.16 7.35
N ALA A 460 11.90 -9.32 7.71
CA ALA A 460 10.81 -9.95 6.96
C ALA A 460 9.60 -9.02 6.84
N THR A 461 9.24 -8.35 7.93
CA THR A 461 8.13 -7.39 7.99
C THR A 461 8.37 -6.18 7.07
N VAL A 462 9.57 -5.59 7.14
CA VAL A 462 9.93 -4.42 6.33
C VAL A 462 9.93 -4.79 4.85
N VAL A 463 10.54 -5.92 4.48
CA VAL A 463 10.63 -6.39 3.09
C VAL A 463 9.24 -6.72 2.54
N ALA A 464 8.42 -7.45 3.30
CA ALA A 464 7.06 -7.78 2.88
C ALA A 464 6.22 -6.51 2.63
N ASN A 465 6.29 -5.54 3.54
CA ASN A 465 5.64 -4.25 3.38
C ASN A 465 6.18 -3.49 2.16
N ALA A 466 7.51 -3.45 1.97
CA ALA A 466 8.13 -2.71 0.88
C ALA A 466 7.74 -3.27 -0.50
N ILE A 467 7.67 -4.59 -0.66
CA ILE A 467 7.23 -5.24 -1.89
C ILE A 467 5.73 -4.98 -2.11
N ILE A 468 4.87 -5.37 -1.17
CA ILE A 468 3.42 -5.34 -1.37
C ILE A 468 2.90 -3.90 -1.50
N ASN A 469 3.45 -2.94 -0.76
CA ASN A 469 3.03 -1.54 -0.88
C ASN A 469 3.40 -0.90 -2.23
N ARG A 470 4.37 -1.46 -2.97
CA ARG A 470 4.82 -0.94 -4.27
C ARG A 470 4.30 -1.72 -5.45
N MET A 471 4.12 -3.03 -5.29
CA MET A 471 3.76 -3.94 -6.37
C MET A 471 2.31 -4.43 -6.31
N GLY A 472 1.61 -4.22 -5.19
CA GLY A 472 0.23 -4.65 -5.00
C GLY A 472 0.08 -6.09 -4.48
N PRO A 473 -1.14 -6.51 -4.12
CA PRO A 473 -1.40 -7.75 -3.40
C PRO A 473 -1.14 -9.02 -4.23
N SER A 474 -1.37 -8.99 -5.54
CA SER A 474 -1.24 -10.19 -6.39
C SER A 474 0.18 -10.46 -6.90
N PHE A 475 1.12 -9.52 -6.73
CA PHE A 475 2.43 -9.56 -7.38
C PHE A 475 3.21 -10.86 -7.12
N ILE A 476 3.34 -11.28 -5.86
CA ILE A 476 4.10 -12.49 -5.50
C ILE A 476 3.49 -13.73 -6.15
N THR A 477 2.18 -13.94 -5.95
CA THR A 477 1.48 -15.11 -6.50
C THR A 477 1.52 -15.13 -8.02
N ASP A 478 1.40 -13.96 -8.68
CA ASP A 478 1.47 -13.87 -10.13
C ASP A 478 2.88 -14.16 -10.66
N MET A 479 3.92 -13.62 -10.01
CA MET A 479 5.32 -13.93 -10.35
C MET A 479 5.65 -15.41 -10.16
N GLN A 480 5.21 -16.04 -9.07
CA GLN A 480 5.37 -17.48 -8.87
C GLN A 480 4.69 -18.28 -9.98
N ALA A 481 3.44 -17.93 -10.33
CA ALA A 481 2.69 -18.62 -11.36
C ALA A 481 3.34 -18.50 -12.76
N ARG A 482 3.94 -17.35 -13.08
CA ARG A 482 4.56 -17.10 -14.39
C ARG A 482 5.98 -17.65 -14.52
N THR A 483 6.75 -17.65 -13.44
CA THR A 483 8.19 -17.96 -13.48
C THR A 483 8.55 -19.29 -12.83
N GLY A 484 7.65 -19.85 -12.00
CA GLY A 484 7.93 -21.05 -11.20
C GLY A 484 8.98 -20.84 -10.11
N ARG A 485 9.40 -19.60 -9.84
CA ARG A 485 10.44 -19.27 -8.86
C ARG A 485 9.90 -19.18 -7.43
N SER A 486 10.81 -19.32 -6.47
CA SER A 486 10.50 -19.23 -5.05
C SER A 486 10.17 -17.79 -4.63
N VAL A 487 9.51 -17.63 -3.48
CA VAL A 487 9.28 -16.29 -2.87
C VAL A 487 10.60 -15.58 -2.61
N SER A 488 11.62 -16.31 -2.16
CA SER A 488 12.96 -15.78 -1.91
C SER A 488 13.62 -15.22 -3.17
N ASP A 489 13.52 -15.93 -4.29
CA ASP A 489 14.04 -15.45 -5.57
C ASP A 489 13.31 -14.18 -6.03
N ILE A 490 11.99 -14.13 -5.86
CA ILE A 490 11.18 -12.96 -6.22
C ILE A 490 11.57 -11.75 -5.37
N ALA A 491 11.78 -11.93 -4.07
CA ALA A 491 12.22 -10.87 -3.16
C ALA A 491 13.61 -10.34 -3.54
N ARG A 492 14.56 -11.23 -3.87
CA ARG A 492 15.90 -10.86 -4.37
C ARG A 492 15.82 -10.09 -5.69
N ALA A 493 15.06 -10.60 -6.65
CA ALA A 493 14.86 -9.93 -7.94
C ALA A 493 14.27 -8.52 -7.76
N TRP A 494 13.28 -8.38 -6.88
CA TRP A 494 12.69 -7.08 -6.57
C TRP A 494 13.69 -6.12 -5.91
N ARG A 495 14.52 -6.60 -4.96
CA ARG A 495 15.59 -5.78 -4.34
C ARG A 495 16.58 -5.29 -5.39
N ILE A 496 17.04 -6.17 -6.29
CA ILE A 496 17.95 -5.82 -7.39
C ILE A 496 17.34 -4.71 -8.24
N VAL A 497 16.08 -4.90 -8.68
CA VAL A 497 15.37 -3.95 -9.55
C VAL A 497 15.18 -2.60 -8.86
N ARG A 498 14.76 -2.60 -7.59
CA ARG A 498 14.54 -1.37 -6.82
C ARG A 498 15.79 -0.50 -6.77
N ASP A 499 16.95 -1.13 -6.53
CA ASP A 499 18.19 -0.39 -6.30
C ASP A 499 18.91 -0.08 -7.60
N ALA A 500 18.98 -1.02 -8.54
CA ALA A 500 19.64 -0.82 -9.83
C ALA A 500 18.97 0.28 -10.66
N LEU A 501 17.64 0.43 -10.57
CA LEU A 501 16.90 1.52 -11.23
C LEU A 501 16.78 2.78 -10.37
N GLY A 502 17.30 2.80 -9.14
CA GLY A 502 17.17 3.95 -8.24
C GLY A 502 15.72 4.31 -7.93
N LEU A 503 14.84 3.33 -7.73
CA LEU A 503 13.39 3.56 -7.59
C LEU A 503 13.02 4.28 -6.29
N HIS A 504 13.77 4.08 -5.21
CA HIS A 504 13.45 4.71 -3.92
C HIS A 504 13.44 6.25 -3.99
N PRO A 505 14.52 6.94 -4.44
CA PRO A 505 14.48 8.40 -4.59
C PRO A 505 13.45 8.88 -5.62
N LEU A 506 13.27 8.14 -6.73
CA LEU A 506 12.26 8.48 -7.73
C LEU A 506 10.83 8.46 -7.17
N LEU A 507 10.48 7.41 -6.45
CA LEU A 507 9.16 7.27 -5.83
C LEU A 507 8.92 8.37 -4.81
N ARG A 508 9.92 8.74 -3.99
CA ARG A 508 9.78 9.88 -3.06
C ARG A 508 9.53 11.21 -3.77
N GLU A 509 10.13 11.42 -4.94
CA GLU A 509 9.91 12.62 -5.74
C GLU A 509 8.48 12.67 -6.29
N ILE A 510 7.96 11.55 -6.79
CA ILE A 510 6.56 11.42 -7.25
C ILE A 510 5.59 11.67 -6.08
N GLU A 511 5.87 11.11 -4.90
CA GLU A 511 5.08 11.35 -3.68
C GLU A 511 5.07 12.83 -3.26
N GLY A 512 6.16 13.55 -3.51
CA GLY A 512 6.27 15.00 -3.28
C GLY A 512 5.38 15.87 -4.19
N LEU A 513 4.66 15.26 -5.13
CA LEU A 513 3.69 15.93 -6.01
C LEU A 513 2.26 15.94 -5.46
N ASP A 514 2.03 15.40 -4.26
CA ASP A 514 0.75 15.45 -3.57
C ASP A 514 0.14 16.86 -3.58
N ASN A 515 -1.09 17.00 -4.09
CA ASN A 515 -1.83 18.27 -4.25
C ASN A 515 -1.15 19.33 -5.14
N ARG A 516 -0.07 18.99 -5.85
CA ARG A 516 0.62 19.87 -6.81
C ARG A 516 0.23 19.60 -8.25
N ILE A 517 -0.17 18.37 -8.55
CA ILE A 517 -0.69 17.93 -9.85
C ILE A 517 -2.00 17.17 -9.66
N ALA A 518 -2.70 16.87 -10.76
CA ALA A 518 -3.87 16.01 -10.75
C ALA A 518 -3.52 14.59 -10.23
N ALA A 519 -4.39 14.00 -9.42
CA ALA A 519 -4.15 12.69 -8.80
C ALA A 519 -4.02 11.57 -9.83
N GLU A 520 -4.73 11.69 -10.95
CA GLU A 520 -4.69 10.77 -12.08
C GLU A 520 -3.30 10.77 -12.73
N ALA A 521 -2.71 11.94 -12.92
CA ALA A 521 -1.36 12.07 -13.47
C ALA A 521 -0.30 11.48 -12.51
N GLN A 522 -0.43 11.75 -11.21
CA GLN A 522 0.45 11.16 -10.19
C GLN A 522 0.32 9.63 -10.15
N THR A 523 -0.91 9.11 -10.26
CA THR A 523 -1.19 7.67 -10.30
C THR A 523 -0.55 7.02 -11.52
N ALA A 524 -0.63 7.66 -12.69
CA ALA A 524 0.02 7.17 -13.91
C ALA A 524 1.55 7.08 -13.77
N LEU A 525 2.20 8.03 -13.08
CA LEU A 525 3.64 7.95 -12.78
C LEU A 525 3.97 6.74 -11.90
N PHE A 526 3.18 6.47 -10.86
CA PHE A 526 3.38 5.30 -10.01
C PHE A 526 3.18 3.99 -10.76
N LEU A 527 2.14 3.89 -11.59
CA LEU A 527 1.87 2.71 -12.40
C LEU A 527 2.97 2.45 -13.44
N ALA A 528 3.53 3.50 -14.05
CA ALA A 528 4.68 3.38 -14.93
C ALA A 528 5.88 2.72 -14.22
N VAL A 529 6.18 3.17 -13.00
CA VAL A 529 7.24 2.58 -12.16
C VAL A 529 6.91 1.13 -11.74
N GLN A 530 5.65 0.85 -11.42
CA GLN A 530 5.21 -0.50 -11.05
C GLN A 530 5.34 -1.49 -12.23
N HIS A 531 4.90 -1.10 -13.43
CA HIS A 531 4.96 -1.94 -14.62
C HIS A 531 6.39 -2.28 -15.05
N VAL A 532 7.29 -1.29 -15.08
CA VAL A 532 8.71 -1.57 -15.37
C VAL A 532 9.32 -2.47 -14.31
N SER A 533 8.95 -2.28 -13.03
CA SER A 533 9.46 -3.11 -11.94
C SER A 533 9.02 -4.56 -12.09
N GLU A 534 7.76 -4.80 -12.45
CA GLU A 534 7.24 -6.16 -12.70
C GLU A 534 7.96 -6.82 -13.87
N GLN A 535 8.11 -6.11 -14.99
CA GLN A 535 8.82 -6.61 -16.17
C GLN A 535 10.28 -6.95 -15.84
N ALA A 536 10.96 -6.08 -15.11
CA ALA A 536 12.35 -6.27 -14.73
C ALA A 536 12.54 -7.44 -13.75
N CYS A 537 11.66 -7.58 -12.76
CA CYS A 537 11.69 -8.71 -11.83
C CYS A 537 11.54 -10.03 -12.59
N ARG A 538 10.52 -10.10 -13.47
CA ARG A 538 10.28 -11.29 -14.29
C ARG A 538 11.49 -11.63 -15.17
N TRP A 539 12.13 -10.63 -15.78
CA TRP A 539 13.34 -10.83 -16.58
C TRP A 539 14.46 -11.45 -15.74
N PHE A 540 14.77 -10.93 -14.55
CA PHE A 540 15.80 -11.51 -13.67
C PHE A 540 15.48 -12.95 -13.28
N LEU A 541 14.20 -13.26 -13.04
CA LEU A 541 13.75 -14.60 -12.67
C LEU A 541 13.87 -15.62 -13.82
N GLN A 542 13.80 -15.17 -15.07
CA GLN A 542 13.83 -15.99 -16.28
C GLN A 542 15.18 -16.00 -17.00
N SER A 543 16.05 -15.01 -16.76
CA SER A 543 17.33 -14.86 -17.48
C SER A 543 18.33 -15.99 -17.23
N GLY A 544 18.14 -16.77 -16.16
CA GLY A 544 19.08 -17.81 -15.72
C GLY A 544 20.30 -17.26 -14.97
N ILE A 545 20.39 -15.92 -14.81
CA ILE A 545 21.44 -15.27 -14.03
C ILE A 545 21.22 -15.56 -12.55
N ARG A 546 22.31 -15.79 -11.81
CA ARG A 546 22.25 -15.95 -10.34
C ARG A 546 21.85 -14.63 -9.69
N LEU A 547 20.91 -14.68 -8.74
CA LEU A 547 20.37 -13.52 -8.05
C LEU A 547 21.26 -13.07 -6.87
N GLU A 548 22.56 -12.92 -7.13
CA GLU A 548 23.52 -12.38 -6.16
C GLU A 548 23.31 -10.86 -6.05
N VAL A 549 22.46 -10.44 -5.10
CA VAL A 549 21.84 -9.11 -5.07
C VAL A 549 22.84 -7.96 -5.25
N GLU A 550 23.89 -7.88 -4.42
CA GLU A 550 24.88 -6.80 -4.47
C GLU A 550 25.64 -6.77 -5.80
N ALA A 551 26.06 -7.94 -6.29
CA ALA A 551 26.75 -8.05 -7.57
C ALA A 551 25.86 -7.62 -8.73
N ARG A 552 24.59 -8.05 -8.74
CA ARG A 552 23.65 -7.67 -9.81
C ARG A 552 23.34 -6.16 -9.77
N ILE A 553 23.26 -5.54 -8.61
CA ILE A 553 23.10 -4.08 -8.51
C ILE A 553 24.32 -3.38 -9.10
N ALA A 554 25.54 -3.80 -8.74
CA ALA A 554 26.78 -3.22 -9.26
C ALA A 554 26.92 -3.40 -10.78
N ASP A 555 26.51 -4.55 -11.31
CA ASP A 555 26.59 -4.86 -12.74
C ASP A 555 25.56 -4.05 -13.56
N PHE A 556 24.33 -3.88 -13.05
CA PHE A 556 23.23 -3.32 -13.84
C PHE A 556 23.01 -1.81 -13.65
N ALA A 557 23.26 -1.25 -12.46
CA ALA A 557 22.96 0.16 -12.18
C ALA A 557 23.70 1.15 -13.11
N PRO A 558 25.02 0.99 -13.39
CA PRO A 558 25.72 1.89 -14.29
C PRO A 558 25.16 1.85 -15.71
N GLY A 559 24.87 0.64 -16.21
CA GLY A 559 24.32 0.45 -17.55
C GLY A 559 22.93 1.07 -17.72
N PHE A 560 22.08 1.00 -16.69
CA PHE A 560 20.81 1.71 -16.69
C PHE A 560 20.99 3.23 -16.73
N ALA A 561 21.89 3.78 -15.92
CA ALA A 561 22.13 5.23 -15.88
C ALA A 561 22.66 5.75 -17.23
N GLU A 562 23.57 5.01 -17.85
CA GLU A 562 24.14 5.36 -19.15
C GLU A 562 23.09 5.28 -20.27
N LEU A 563 22.34 4.17 -20.36
CA LEU A 563 21.27 4.01 -21.35
C LEU A 563 20.14 5.03 -21.17
N ALA A 564 19.77 5.37 -19.94
CA ALA A 564 18.75 6.39 -19.67
C ALA A 564 19.19 7.77 -20.17
N THR A 565 20.49 8.10 -20.03
CA THR A 565 21.06 9.39 -20.48
C THR A 565 21.04 9.51 -22.00
N HIS A 566 21.33 8.41 -22.72
CA HIS A 566 21.40 8.38 -24.18
C HIS A 566 20.12 7.84 -24.85
N LEU A 567 19.03 7.67 -24.10
CA LEU A 567 17.84 6.96 -24.58
C LEU A 567 17.25 7.58 -25.86
N ALA A 568 17.14 8.90 -25.92
CA ALA A 568 16.60 9.60 -27.10
C ALA A 568 17.48 9.42 -28.35
N GLU A 569 18.78 9.14 -28.18
CA GLU A 569 19.75 8.95 -29.26
C GLU A 569 19.80 7.49 -29.76
N ILE A 570 19.43 6.53 -28.91
CA ILE A 570 19.42 5.10 -29.26
C ILE A 570 18.05 4.62 -29.76
N LEU A 571 16.98 5.35 -29.48
CA LEU A 571 15.63 4.98 -29.90
C LEU A 571 15.42 5.25 -31.41
N PRO A 572 14.85 4.28 -32.15
CA PRO A 572 14.36 4.48 -33.50
C PRO A 572 13.29 5.57 -33.52
N GLU A 573 13.14 6.24 -34.67
CA GLU A 573 12.26 7.41 -34.81
C GLU A 573 10.84 7.19 -34.26
N SER A 574 10.23 6.04 -34.55
CA SER A 574 8.88 5.72 -34.07
C SER A 574 8.77 5.65 -32.54
N GLU A 575 9.78 5.10 -31.87
CA GLU A 575 9.81 4.99 -30.41
C GLU A 575 10.23 6.31 -29.77
N ARG A 576 11.13 7.07 -30.42
CA ARG A 576 11.51 8.43 -29.99
C ARG A 576 10.29 9.36 -29.99
N VAL A 577 9.46 9.32 -31.03
CA VAL A 577 8.21 10.10 -31.09
C VAL A 577 7.23 9.67 -29.99
N ALA A 578 7.11 8.37 -29.69
CA ALA A 578 6.26 7.88 -28.61
C ALA A 578 6.78 8.27 -27.22
N TYR A 579 8.10 8.23 -27.03
CA TYR A 579 8.79 8.74 -25.84
C TYR A 579 8.52 10.25 -25.63
N GLU A 580 8.75 11.07 -26.66
CA GLU A 580 8.54 12.52 -26.59
C GLU A 580 7.08 12.88 -26.32
N ARG A 581 6.13 12.17 -26.94
CA ARG A 581 4.70 12.38 -26.71
C ARG A 581 4.31 12.10 -25.25
N ARG A 582 4.78 10.99 -24.67
CA ARG A 582 4.52 10.64 -23.26
C ARG A 582 5.13 11.66 -22.31
N ARG A 583 6.38 12.07 -22.58
CA ARG A 583 7.07 13.11 -21.81
C ARG A 583 6.28 14.40 -21.81
N GLU A 584 5.87 14.90 -22.98
CA GLU A 584 5.10 16.14 -23.05
C GLU A 584 3.70 16.01 -22.42
N GLY A 585 3.08 14.82 -22.47
CA GLY A 585 1.84 14.55 -21.73
C GLY A 585 1.99 14.77 -20.23
N PHE A 586 3.06 14.26 -19.61
CA PHE A 586 3.34 14.49 -18.19
C PHE A 586 3.70 15.96 -17.88
N ILE A 587 4.47 16.61 -18.74
CA ILE A 587 4.80 18.04 -18.58
C ILE A 587 3.54 18.90 -18.64
N GLN A 588 2.63 18.62 -19.58
CA GLN A 588 1.32 19.29 -19.66
C GLN A 588 0.45 19.03 -18.42
N ALA A 589 0.60 17.88 -17.77
CA ALA A 589 -0.05 17.55 -16.51
C ALA A 589 0.62 18.19 -15.27
N GLY A 590 1.65 19.03 -15.47
CA GLY A 590 2.33 19.77 -14.41
C GLY A 590 3.53 19.06 -13.77
N VAL A 591 3.98 17.94 -14.35
CA VAL A 591 5.19 17.24 -13.90
C VAL A 591 6.43 17.98 -14.39
N GLU A 592 7.43 18.14 -13.51
CA GLU A 592 8.69 18.77 -13.89
C GLU A 592 9.43 17.94 -14.95
N ARG A 593 10.11 18.61 -15.90
CA ARG A 593 10.69 17.97 -17.08
C ARG A 593 11.66 16.84 -16.71
N VAL A 594 12.54 17.07 -15.74
CA VAL A 594 13.54 16.07 -15.33
C VAL A 594 12.88 14.81 -14.79
N LEU A 595 11.81 14.96 -13.98
CA LEU A 595 11.06 13.82 -13.45
C LEU A 595 10.30 13.08 -14.55
N ALA A 596 9.63 13.81 -15.45
CA ALA A 596 8.92 13.22 -16.58
C ALA A 596 9.87 12.41 -17.49
N GLU A 597 11.05 12.95 -17.78
CA GLU A 597 12.08 12.26 -18.57
C GLU A 597 12.55 10.97 -17.89
N ARG A 598 12.82 11.01 -16.58
CA ARG A 598 13.23 9.83 -15.82
C ARG A 598 12.16 8.73 -15.82
N VAL A 599 10.89 9.07 -15.56
CA VAL A 599 9.81 8.07 -15.53
C VAL A 599 9.54 7.49 -16.91
N VAL A 600 9.46 8.33 -17.95
CA VAL A 600 9.21 7.84 -19.31
C VAL A 600 10.40 7.04 -19.85
N ALA A 601 11.63 7.38 -19.43
CA ALA A 601 12.80 6.59 -19.78
C ALA A 601 12.71 5.18 -19.21
N LEU A 602 12.30 5.02 -17.94
CA LEU A 602 12.15 3.71 -17.31
C LEU A 602 11.25 2.74 -18.10
N GLU A 603 10.15 3.23 -18.69
CA GLU A 603 9.26 2.37 -19.50
C GLU A 603 9.98 1.75 -20.71
N SER A 604 10.98 2.45 -21.27
CA SER A 604 11.83 1.94 -22.34
C SER A 604 13.00 1.10 -21.82
N LEU A 605 13.39 1.26 -20.54
CA LEU A 605 14.49 0.51 -19.92
C LEU A 605 14.16 -0.98 -19.67
N GLY A 606 12.91 -1.41 -19.78
CA GLY A 606 12.58 -2.85 -19.77
C GLY A 606 13.34 -3.62 -20.86
N ALA A 607 13.57 -3.00 -22.02
CA ALA A 607 14.41 -3.53 -23.10
C ALA A 607 15.92 -3.43 -22.80
N SER A 608 16.32 -2.51 -21.92
CA SER A 608 17.73 -2.28 -21.55
C SER A 608 18.31 -3.42 -20.71
N LEU A 609 17.48 -4.24 -20.06
CA LEU A 609 17.95 -5.42 -19.31
C LEU A 609 18.66 -6.42 -20.22
N ASP A 610 18.12 -6.68 -21.41
CA ASP A 610 18.77 -7.54 -22.41
C ASP A 610 20.10 -6.92 -22.86
N VAL A 611 20.10 -5.60 -23.13
CA VAL A 611 21.30 -4.85 -23.54
C VAL A 611 22.40 -4.95 -22.48
N ILE A 612 22.06 -4.69 -21.22
CA ILE A 612 23.00 -4.77 -20.09
C ILE A 612 23.47 -6.21 -19.89
N GLY A 613 22.58 -7.20 -19.98
CA GLY A 613 22.92 -8.61 -19.85
C GLY A 613 23.84 -9.15 -20.95
N MET A 614 23.83 -8.51 -22.13
CA MET A 614 24.74 -8.79 -23.25
C MET A 614 26.02 -7.95 -23.21
N ASN A 615 26.15 -7.01 -22.27
CA ASN A 615 27.31 -6.13 -22.19
C ASN A 615 28.61 -6.95 -21.98
N GLY A 616 29.65 -6.65 -22.76
CA GLY A 616 30.91 -7.40 -22.78
C GLY A 616 30.95 -8.64 -23.69
N GLN A 617 29.86 -8.98 -24.39
CA GLN A 617 29.88 -10.06 -25.41
C GLN A 617 30.49 -9.63 -26.76
N ALA A 618 30.69 -8.33 -26.97
CA ALA A 618 31.27 -7.78 -28.19
C ALA A 618 32.13 -6.54 -27.87
N ASP A 619 33.01 -6.17 -28.81
CA ASP A 619 33.78 -4.91 -28.79
C ASP A 619 32.87 -3.73 -29.18
N THR A 620 31.85 -3.46 -28.37
CA THR A 620 30.88 -2.39 -28.56
C THR A 620 30.47 -1.87 -27.19
N ASP A 621 30.44 -0.55 -27.03
CA ASP A 621 29.95 0.08 -25.81
C ASP A 621 28.44 -0.12 -25.62
N ILE A 622 27.93 0.16 -24.42
CA ILE A 622 26.54 -0.13 -24.09
C ILE A 622 25.56 0.73 -24.91
N VAL A 623 25.95 1.95 -25.28
CA VAL A 623 25.15 2.85 -26.12
C VAL A 623 25.04 2.30 -27.55
N GLY A 624 26.14 1.84 -28.13
CA GLY A 624 26.16 1.19 -29.44
C GLY A 624 25.37 -0.11 -29.46
N LEU A 625 25.47 -0.91 -28.39
CA LEU A 625 24.68 -2.13 -28.22
C LEU A 625 23.18 -1.83 -28.08
N GLY A 626 22.83 -0.78 -27.32
CA GLY A 626 21.46 -0.29 -27.19
C GLY A 626 20.87 0.14 -28.53
N ARG A 627 21.62 0.92 -29.32
CA ARG A 627 21.21 1.33 -30.67
C ARG A 627 20.98 0.12 -31.57
N LEU A 628 21.92 -0.84 -31.60
CA LEU A 628 21.77 -2.08 -32.35
C LEU A 628 20.52 -2.86 -31.93
N TYR A 629 20.27 -2.98 -30.63
CA TYR A 629 19.12 -3.70 -30.11
C TYR A 629 17.81 -3.08 -30.60
N PHE A 630 17.64 -1.76 -30.44
CA PHE A 630 16.40 -1.11 -30.88
C PHE A 630 16.26 -1.05 -32.40
N ASP A 631 17.35 -0.83 -33.15
CA ASP A 631 17.34 -0.83 -34.62
C ASP A 631 16.95 -2.21 -35.16
N ALA A 632 17.49 -3.30 -34.60
CA ALA A 632 17.09 -4.65 -34.95
C ALA A 632 15.60 -4.89 -34.66
N GLY A 633 15.13 -4.43 -33.50
CA GLY A 633 13.71 -4.51 -33.11
C GLY A 633 12.77 -3.77 -34.04
N ALA A 634 13.16 -2.57 -34.49
CA ALA A 634 12.39 -1.78 -35.45
C ALA A 634 12.41 -2.40 -36.85
N ARG A 635 13.60 -2.80 -37.33
CA ARG A 635 13.80 -3.34 -38.68
C ARG A 635 13.07 -4.67 -38.90
N LEU A 636 13.00 -5.51 -37.88
CA LEU A 636 12.34 -6.81 -37.90
C LEU A 636 10.89 -6.77 -37.40
N GLY A 637 10.38 -5.59 -37.03
CA GLY A 637 9.00 -5.39 -36.59
C GLY A 637 8.67 -5.97 -35.21
N LEU A 638 9.66 -6.37 -34.43
CA LEU A 638 9.50 -6.93 -33.07
C LEU A 638 8.84 -5.94 -32.11
N LEU A 639 9.16 -4.64 -32.22
CA LEU A 639 8.51 -3.59 -31.43
C LEU A 639 7.00 -3.53 -31.70
N ALA A 640 6.61 -3.61 -32.98
CA ALA A 640 5.21 -3.59 -33.38
C ALA A 640 4.48 -4.88 -32.96
N LEU A 641 5.14 -6.04 -33.08
CA LEU A 641 4.58 -7.33 -32.66
C LEU A 641 4.33 -7.38 -31.15
N ARG A 642 5.25 -6.85 -30.34
CA ARG A 642 5.06 -6.74 -28.88
C ARG A 642 3.87 -5.85 -28.52
N ARG A 643 3.77 -4.68 -29.15
CA ARG A 643 2.63 -3.78 -28.96
C ARG A 643 1.31 -4.47 -29.33
N LEU A 644 1.30 -5.14 -30.49
CA LEU A 644 0.13 -5.88 -30.95
C LEU A 644 -0.26 -7.01 -29.99
N ALA A 645 0.71 -7.75 -29.46
CA ALA A 645 0.47 -8.79 -28.47
C ALA A 645 -0.20 -8.22 -27.20
N SER A 646 0.28 -7.08 -26.72
CA SER A 646 -0.29 -6.41 -25.54
C SER A 646 -1.67 -5.79 -25.79
N GLU A 647 -1.96 -5.36 -27.02
CA GLU A 647 -3.23 -4.70 -27.40
C GLU A 647 -4.31 -5.70 -27.86
N LEU A 648 -3.95 -6.96 -28.11
CA LEU A 648 -4.91 -7.97 -28.58
C LEU A 648 -6.07 -8.16 -27.59
N PRO A 649 -7.33 -8.14 -28.06
CA PRO A 649 -8.48 -8.43 -27.21
C PRO A 649 -8.41 -9.85 -26.67
N ALA A 650 -8.08 -9.98 -25.38
CA ALA A 650 -8.01 -11.26 -24.71
C ALA A 650 -9.23 -11.42 -23.78
N THR A 651 -10.22 -12.21 -24.23
CA THR A 651 -11.49 -12.38 -23.51
C THR A 651 -11.36 -13.42 -22.40
N THR A 652 -10.56 -14.47 -22.60
CA THR A 652 -10.32 -15.52 -21.58
C THR A 652 -8.98 -15.35 -20.83
N PRO A 653 -8.85 -15.90 -19.61
CA PRO A 653 -7.57 -15.93 -18.89
C PRO A 653 -6.44 -16.61 -19.70
N TRP A 654 -6.77 -17.68 -20.42
CA TRP A 654 -5.80 -18.40 -21.26
C TRP A 654 -5.30 -17.56 -22.43
N GLN A 655 -6.18 -16.79 -23.07
CA GLN A 655 -5.77 -15.85 -24.12
C GLN A 655 -4.85 -14.76 -23.56
N ARG A 656 -5.13 -14.22 -22.37
CA ARG A 656 -4.27 -13.22 -21.72
C ARG A 656 -2.89 -13.78 -21.39
N MET A 657 -2.83 -15.01 -20.89
CA MET A 657 -1.56 -15.71 -20.66
C MET A 657 -0.80 -15.92 -21.98
N ALA A 658 -1.50 -16.33 -23.04
CA ALA A 658 -0.89 -16.57 -24.35
C ALA A 658 -0.35 -15.28 -24.99
N THR A 659 -1.10 -14.17 -24.95
CA THR A 659 -0.64 -12.89 -25.48
C THR A 659 0.53 -12.32 -24.68
N GLY A 660 0.48 -12.44 -23.35
CA GLY A 660 1.60 -12.08 -22.47
C GLY A 660 2.86 -12.91 -22.76
N ALA A 661 2.72 -14.23 -22.91
CA ALA A 661 3.84 -15.12 -23.26
C ALA A 661 4.43 -14.80 -24.63
N LEU A 662 3.61 -14.42 -25.62
CA LEU A 662 4.10 -13.99 -26.93
C LEU A 662 4.89 -12.67 -26.86
N ALA A 663 4.42 -11.71 -26.06
CA ALA A 663 5.17 -10.46 -25.86
C ALA A 663 6.56 -10.71 -25.25
N ASP A 664 6.65 -11.68 -24.33
CA ASP A 664 7.90 -12.11 -23.72
C ASP A 664 8.79 -12.84 -24.74
N ASP A 665 8.22 -13.79 -25.49
CA ASP A 665 8.91 -14.51 -26.57
C ASP A 665 9.52 -13.54 -27.59
N PHE A 666 8.81 -12.49 -28.00
CA PHE A 666 9.35 -11.50 -28.92
C PHE A 666 10.51 -10.70 -28.32
N THR A 667 10.51 -10.46 -27.01
CA THR A 667 11.63 -9.81 -26.32
C THR A 667 12.85 -10.72 -26.31
N THR A 668 12.68 -12.00 -25.96
CA THR A 668 13.76 -13.02 -26.02
C THR A 668 14.30 -13.19 -27.44
N LEU A 669 13.42 -13.25 -28.45
CA LEU A 669 13.82 -13.36 -29.85
C LEU A 669 14.63 -12.15 -30.31
N GLN A 670 14.27 -10.94 -29.87
CA GLN A 670 15.04 -9.75 -30.17
C GLN A 670 16.46 -9.85 -29.61
N ARG A 671 16.62 -10.24 -28.34
CA ARG A 671 17.92 -10.48 -27.71
C ARG A 671 18.73 -11.53 -28.46
N ASP A 672 18.14 -12.67 -28.78
CA ASP A 672 18.85 -13.77 -29.44
C ASP A 672 19.30 -13.40 -30.86
N ILE A 673 18.48 -12.64 -31.60
CA ILE A 673 18.85 -12.09 -32.91
C ILE A 673 20.01 -11.09 -32.77
N VAL A 674 19.97 -10.19 -31.78
CA VAL A 674 21.08 -9.25 -31.54
C VAL A 674 22.36 -10.00 -31.21
N GLY A 675 22.29 -11.05 -30.39
CA GLY A 675 23.43 -11.94 -30.13
C GLY A 675 24.01 -12.59 -31.40
N ARG A 676 23.14 -13.04 -32.32
CA ARG A 676 23.56 -13.55 -33.64
C ARG A 676 24.24 -12.48 -34.49
N VAL A 677 23.66 -11.27 -34.56
CA VAL A 677 24.25 -10.14 -35.30
C VAL A 677 25.65 -9.83 -34.78
N LEU A 678 25.84 -9.82 -33.46
CA LEU A 678 27.15 -9.58 -32.84
C LEU A 678 28.16 -10.68 -33.14
N ALA A 679 27.73 -11.94 -33.22
CA ALA A 679 28.60 -13.09 -33.46
C ALA A 679 29.00 -13.27 -34.94
N GLU A 680 28.18 -12.79 -35.87
CA GLU A 680 28.30 -13.12 -37.30
C GLU A 680 28.82 -11.98 -38.19
N ALA A 681 28.84 -10.76 -37.67
CA ALA A 681 29.26 -9.57 -38.40
C ALA A 681 30.25 -8.76 -37.57
N ASP A 682 31.35 -8.35 -38.23
CA ASP A 682 32.35 -7.44 -37.68
C ASP A 682 32.03 -5.98 -38.04
N GLY A 683 32.63 -5.03 -37.32
CA GLY A 683 32.49 -3.59 -37.56
C GLY A 683 31.66 -2.84 -36.52
N PRO A 684 31.36 -1.55 -36.73
CA PRO A 684 30.46 -0.78 -35.86
C PRO A 684 29.05 -1.37 -35.82
N ALA A 685 28.35 -1.23 -34.69
CA ALA A 685 27.09 -1.92 -34.43
C ALA A 685 26.01 -1.72 -35.53
N GLY A 686 25.86 -0.50 -36.07
CA GLY A 686 24.91 -0.22 -37.16
C GLY A 686 25.28 -0.84 -38.50
N GLU A 687 26.57 -1.07 -38.77
CA GLU A 687 27.03 -1.76 -39.98
C GLU A 687 26.83 -3.28 -39.87
N ARG A 688 27.01 -3.84 -38.67
CA ARG A 688 26.78 -5.27 -38.39
C ARG A 688 25.35 -5.69 -38.74
N LEU A 689 24.35 -4.88 -38.36
CA LEU A 689 22.95 -5.17 -38.65
C LEU A 689 22.69 -5.22 -40.16
N ASN A 690 23.23 -4.26 -40.93
CA ASN A 690 23.06 -4.24 -42.39
C ASN A 690 23.69 -5.48 -43.03
N VAL A 691 24.92 -5.82 -42.65
CA VAL A 691 25.62 -7.02 -43.14
C VAL A 691 24.83 -8.30 -42.83
N TRP A 692 24.31 -8.41 -41.61
CA TRP A 692 23.53 -9.58 -41.20
C TRP A 692 22.19 -9.65 -41.94
N VAL A 693 21.51 -8.51 -42.13
CA VAL A 693 20.26 -8.41 -42.90
C VAL A 693 20.47 -8.83 -44.36
N ASP A 694 21.55 -8.38 -45.00
CA ASP A 694 21.86 -8.74 -46.39
C ASP A 694 22.18 -10.23 -46.52
N ARG A 695 22.88 -10.82 -45.55
CA ARG A 695 23.16 -12.27 -45.50
C ARG A 695 21.88 -13.10 -45.37
N HIS A 696 20.87 -12.57 -44.68
CA HIS A 696 19.59 -13.24 -44.41
C HIS A 696 18.41 -12.61 -45.18
N ALA A 697 18.68 -12.04 -46.36
CA ALA A 697 17.68 -11.25 -47.10
C ALA A 697 16.40 -12.03 -47.44
N GLU A 698 16.51 -13.31 -47.84
CA GLU A 698 15.34 -14.12 -48.20
C GLU A 698 14.38 -14.36 -47.02
N PRO A 699 14.81 -14.91 -45.85
CA PRO A 699 13.89 -15.09 -44.73
C PRO A 699 13.39 -13.75 -44.14
N ILE A 700 14.19 -12.67 -44.19
CA ILE A 700 13.74 -11.34 -43.76
C ILE A 700 12.67 -10.77 -44.70
N SER A 701 12.79 -10.96 -46.02
CA SER A 701 11.77 -10.53 -46.99
C SER A 701 10.42 -11.21 -46.70
N LYS A 702 10.42 -12.52 -46.42
CA LYS A 702 9.21 -13.27 -46.04
C LYS A 702 8.58 -12.74 -44.75
N LEU A 703 9.41 -12.42 -43.74
CA LEU A 703 8.95 -11.81 -42.49
C LEU A 703 8.30 -10.44 -42.76
N GLN A 704 8.91 -9.60 -43.60
CA GLN A 704 8.40 -8.26 -43.92
C GLN A 704 7.08 -8.31 -44.71
N GLU A 705 6.93 -9.25 -45.66
CA GLU A 705 5.68 -9.47 -46.40
C GLU A 705 4.54 -9.85 -45.45
N MET A 706 4.78 -10.83 -44.56
CA MET A 706 3.81 -11.25 -43.55
C MET A 706 3.46 -10.12 -42.57
N LEU A 707 4.43 -9.34 -42.11
CA LEU A 707 4.16 -8.16 -41.27
C LEU A 707 3.32 -7.10 -41.99
N ALA A 708 3.54 -6.92 -43.31
CA ALA A 708 2.73 -6.02 -44.12
C ALA A 708 1.30 -6.53 -44.29
N GLU A 709 1.10 -7.84 -44.44
CA GLU A 709 -0.23 -8.47 -44.44
C GLU A 709 -0.95 -8.28 -43.09
N MET A 710 -0.25 -8.52 -41.97
CA MET A 710 -0.81 -8.32 -40.63
C MET A 710 -1.24 -6.86 -40.39
N ARG A 711 -0.48 -5.88 -40.89
CA ARG A 711 -0.84 -4.46 -40.78
C ARG A 711 -2.06 -4.08 -41.64
N ARG A 712 -2.31 -4.81 -42.73
CA ARG A 712 -3.49 -4.60 -43.60
C ARG A 712 -4.73 -5.34 -43.10
N ALA A 713 -4.55 -6.36 -42.24
CA ALA A 713 -5.66 -7.07 -41.64
C ALA A 713 -6.49 -6.13 -40.75
N GLN A 714 -7.82 -6.14 -40.92
CA GLN A 714 -8.71 -5.32 -40.10
C GLN A 714 -8.69 -5.73 -38.62
N GLN A 715 -8.44 -7.01 -38.34
CA GLN A 715 -8.29 -7.56 -36.99
C GLN A 715 -7.18 -8.61 -37.00
N PRO A 716 -5.94 -8.24 -36.62
CA PRO A 716 -4.93 -9.24 -36.35
C PRO A 716 -5.35 -10.11 -35.18
N ASP A 717 -5.01 -11.40 -35.23
CA ASP A 717 -5.36 -12.38 -34.20
C ASP A 717 -4.12 -13.05 -33.57
N LEU A 718 -4.37 -13.88 -32.56
CA LEU A 718 -3.33 -14.61 -31.86
C LEU A 718 -2.55 -15.57 -32.78
N ALA A 719 -3.22 -16.16 -33.78
CA ALA A 719 -2.59 -17.11 -34.69
C ALA A 719 -1.56 -16.41 -35.58
N MET A 720 -1.86 -15.21 -36.07
CA MET A 720 -0.92 -14.40 -36.84
C MET A 720 0.36 -14.08 -36.03
N LEU A 721 0.24 -13.74 -34.75
CA LEU A 721 1.39 -13.50 -33.88
C LEU A 721 2.22 -14.77 -33.64
N ILE A 722 1.59 -15.93 -33.46
CA ILE A 722 2.29 -17.21 -33.30
C ILE A 722 3.10 -17.54 -34.56
N VAL A 723 2.51 -17.33 -35.74
CA VAL A 723 3.20 -17.53 -37.04
C VAL A 723 4.38 -16.56 -37.15
N ALA A 724 4.21 -15.30 -36.75
CA ALA A 724 5.29 -14.33 -36.74
C ALA A 724 6.46 -14.74 -35.82
N GLY A 725 6.15 -15.19 -34.60
CA GLY A 725 7.14 -15.72 -33.68
C GLY A 725 7.89 -16.93 -34.24
N ARG A 726 7.21 -17.82 -34.96
CA ARG A 726 7.85 -18.96 -35.63
C ARG A 726 8.81 -18.54 -36.74
N GLN A 727 8.47 -17.55 -37.55
CA GLN A 727 9.37 -17.03 -38.58
C GLN A 727 10.63 -16.40 -37.97
N LEU A 728 10.46 -15.61 -36.91
CA LEU A 728 11.57 -15.03 -36.15
C LEU A 728 12.47 -16.10 -35.53
N ARG A 729 11.91 -17.20 -34.99
CA ARG A 729 12.70 -18.34 -34.49
C ARG A 729 13.55 -18.99 -35.57
N THR A 730 13.07 -19.04 -36.82
CA THR A 730 13.85 -19.56 -37.95
C THR A 730 15.09 -18.69 -38.20
N LEU A 731 14.98 -17.37 -38.04
CA LEU A 731 16.12 -16.43 -38.17
C LEU A 731 17.16 -16.59 -37.05
N VAL A 732 16.75 -17.03 -35.86
CA VAL A 732 17.69 -17.33 -34.76
C VAL A 732 18.41 -18.67 -35.00
N ALA A 733 17.72 -19.63 -35.62
CA ALA A 733 18.23 -20.98 -35.85
C ALA A 733 19.08 -21.14 -37.12
N ALA A 734 18.87 -20.30 -38.14
CA ALA A 734 19.78 -20.13 -39.29
C ALA A 734 21.08 -19.51 -38.77
#